data_AF-A0A4S4EQH2-F1
#
_entry.id   AF-A0A4S4EQH2-F1
#
_cell.length_a   1.000
_cell.length_b   1.000
_cell.length_c   1.000
_cell.angle_alpha   90.00
_cell.angle_beta   90.00
_cell.angle_gamma   90.00
#
_symmetry.space_group_name_H-M   'P 1'
#
loop_
_entity.id
_entity.type
_entity.pdbx_description
1 polymer ?
#
loop_
_entity_poly.entity_id
_entity_poly.type
_entity_poly.pdbx_seq_one_letter_code
_entity_poly.pdbx_strand_id
1 'polypeptide(L)'
;MRHEVKEEELLEKKEKNNNNSKEDDEFEVLNSGEVEVVSSTSSYLSLLTSQDRDFLLSPTGTQVKVSDLEGKVIGLYFSANWYLPCQNFTQVLVNAYEQLKICESKFEVVFVSSDEDLEAFNNYRAGMPWLAIPFSDLESKKALNRRFDIEGIPCLIILQTNGRKDDDGILHNGVEMIYRYGVQAFPFSKERLEELEEEERERHESQTLINLLTNHDRDFLLGHHPMPKQVPVGSLTGKTVGLYFSAQWCLPGLDFTPKLISIYHNIKQSLIKDIDGEDFEIVFVSSDTDQSQFDLHFNTMPWLALPFGDPITKYLTKYFDIQGIPSLVILGPDGKTVTKHGRNLINLYKENAYPFTEAKVELLEKKMDEEAKDLPRSEKHIGHRHELTLVSEGSGGGPFICCDCDEQGSGWAYQCIQCGYEVHTNLKMGVTENSSDMEETLIGMGSIGAISRSRSTNSISLQFSIIYRSEYRTVSGVAGPLVILDKDNIVFSWAGIILSWNVKGPKYQEIVNIRLGDGTTRRGQVLEIDGEKAVVQVFEGTSGIDNKYTTVQFTREVLKTPVSMDMLGRIFNGSGKPIDNGPPILPEAFLDISGSSINPSERTYPEEMIQTGISTIDVMNSIARGQKIPLFSAAGLPHNEIAAQICRQAGLVKRLEKSDNLMEDKEEDNFAIVFAAMGVNMETAQFFKRDFEENGSMERVTLFLNLANDPTIERIITPRIALTTAEYLAYECGKHVLVILTDMSSYADALREVSAAREEVPGRRGYPGYMYTDLATIYERAGRIEGRKGSITQIPILTMPNDDITHPTPDLTGYITEGQIYIDRQLHNRQSAIGEGMTRRDHADVSNQLYANYAIGKDVQAMKAVLYLEFLDKFERKFVSQGAYDTRNIFQSLDLAWTLLHIFPRELLHRIPAKTLDQYYSRDATNSDRT
;
A
#
# COMPACT_ATOMS: atom_id res chain seq x y z
N MET A 1 -13.14 33.74 31.11
CA MET A 1 -12.06 33.75 32.13
C MET A 1 -11.43 32.38 32.47
N ARG A 2 -11.75 31.26 31.81
CA ARG A 2 -10.98 29.99 31.95
C ARG A 2 -10.80 29.21 30.64
N HIS A 3 -11.20 29.82 29.51
CA HIS A 3 -10.94 29.29 28.17
C HIS A 3 -9.93 30.16 27.42
N GLU A 4 -10.07 31.49 27.48
CA GLU A 4 -9.17 32.47 26.83
C GLU A 4 -7.70 32.26 27.24
N VAL A 5 -7.45 31.93 28.51
CA VAL A 5 -6.10 31.69 29.07
C VAL A 5 -5.36 30.53 28.37
N LYS A 6 -6.08 29.59 27.74
CA LYS A 6 -5.46 28.47 27.01
C LYS A 6 -5.02 28.83 25.59
N GLU A 7 -5.55 29.90 25.00
CA GLU A 7 -5.21 30.31 23.64
C GLU A 7 -3.91 31.15 23.64
N GLU A 8 -3.71 31.98 24.68
CA GLU A 8 -2.45 32.71 24.90
C GLU A 8 -1.26 31.75 25.19
N GLU A 9 -1.44 30.70 26.02
CA GLU A 9 -0.40 29.68 26.26
C GLU A 9 -0.03 28.83 25.03
N LEU A 10 -0.89 28.81 23.99
CA LEU A 10 -0.62 28.12 22.72
C LEU A 10 0.10 29.01 21.71
N LEU A 11 -0.06 30.32 21.78
CA LEU A 11 0.66 31.29 20.96
C LEU A 11 2.12 31.46 21.41
N GLU A 12 2.38 31.62 22.71
CA GLU A 12 3.75 31.71 23.25
C GLU A 12 4.62 30.48 22.94
N LYS A 13 4.01 29.31 22.71
CA LYS A 13 4.72 28.08 22.35
C LYS A 13 5.09 27.98 20.87
N LYS A 14 4.44 28.74 19.98
CA LYS A 14 4.84 28.80 18.57
C LYS A 14 6.04 29.71 18.34
N GLU A 15 6.13 30.85 19.03
CA GLU A 15 7.26 31.78 18.87
C GLU A 15 8.59 31.22 19.44
N LYS A 16 8.54 30.36 20.45
CA LYS A 16 9.75 29.79 21.09
C LYS A 16 10.43 28.66 20.30
N ASN A 17 9.80 28.09 19.27
CA ASN A 17 10.42 27.06 18.42
C ASN A 17 11.26 27.61 17.26
N ASN A 18 11.23 28.92 16.97
CA ASN A 18 11.88 29.52 15.80
C ASN A 18 13.31 30.05 16.05
N ASN A 19 13.96 29.74 17.18
CA ASN A 19 15.27 30.30 17.55
C ASN A 19 16.40 29.28 17.78
N ASN A 20 16.17 27.96 17.61
CA ASN A 20 17.19 26.92 17.78
C ASN A 20 17.61 26.29 16.43
N SER A 21 18.20 27.11 15.55
CA SER A 21 18.77 26.67 14.26
C SER A 21 20.01 27.48 13.85
N LYS A 22 20.82 27.88 14.85
CA LYS A 22 22.09 28.60 14.66
C LYS A 22 23.13 28.21 15.72
N GLU A 23 23.73 27.05 15.54
CA GLU A 23 25.04 26.65 16.05
C GLU A 23 25.57 25.52 15.14
N ASP A 24 26.86 25.24 15.19
CA ASP A 24 27.60 24.24 14.39
C ASP A 24 27.62 24.44 12.85
N ASP A 25 28.58 25.23 12.37
CA ASP A 25 29.46 24.84 11.23
C ASP A 25 30.69 25.78 11.12
N GLU A 26 31.63 25.67 12.07
CA GLU A 26 33.00 26.22 11.92
C GLU A 26 33.99 25.08 11.65
N PHE A 27 34.47 24.96 10.41
CA PHE A 27 35.71 24.23 10.11
C PHE A 27 36.49 24.88 8.97
N GLU A 28 37.67 25.42 9.30
CA GLU A 28 38.60 25.95 8.30
C GLU A 28 39.23 24.83 7.46
N VAL A 29 39.29 25.00 6.14
CA VAL A 29 40.23 24.27 5.28
C VAL A 29 41.12 25.28 4.56
N LEU A 30 42.35 25.41 5.04
CA LEU A 30 43.39 26.20 4.39
C LEU A 30 43.83 25.56 3.08
N ASN A 31 43.63 26.26 1.96
CA ASN A 31 44.69 26.39 0.95
C ASN A 31 44.50 27.62 0.04
N SER A 32 45.62 28.17 -0.44
CA SER A 32 45.72 29.44 -1.15
C SER A 32 45.58 29.31 -2.66
N GLY A 33 44.85 30.24 -3.32
CA GLY A 33 44.64 30.18 -4.78
C GLY A 33 44.10 31.45 -5.46
N GLU A 34 44.65 32.63 -5.15
CA GLU A 34 44.43 33.93 -5.84
C GLU A 34 42.98 34.48 -5.87
N VAL A 35 42.83 35.75 -6.30
CA VAL A 35 41.58 36.52 -6.22
C VAL A 35 41.30 37.21 -7.55
N GLU A 36 40.15 36.93 -8.16
CA GLU A 36 39.49 37.83 -9.12
C GLU A 36 38.11 38.23 -8.58
N VAL A 37 37.73 39.49 -8.82
CA VAL A 37 36.50 40.10 -8.30
C VAL A 37 35.49 40.26 -9.44
N VAL A 38 34.36 39.56 -9.36
CA VAL A 38 33.27 39.65 -10.35
C VAL A 38 31.94 39.97 -9.68
N SER A 39 31.13 40.78 -10.37
CA SER A 39 29.91 41.45 -9.90
C SER A 39 28.79 40.52 -9.41
N SER A 40 28.03 41.00 -8.42
CA SER A 40 26.93 40.27 -7.77
C SER A 40 25.56 40.49 -8.44
N THR A 41 25.20 39.66 -9.44
CA THR A 41 23.86 39.67 -10.09
C THR A 41 23.22 38.30 -10.34
N SER A 42 23.94 37.18 -10.17
CA SER A 42 23.57 35.87 -10.75
C SER A 42 22.96 34.84 -9.77
N SER A 43 21.82 35.15 -9.13
CA SER A 43 21.23 34.25 -8.10
C SER A 43 20.57 32.97 -8.61
N TYR A 44 20.07 32.93 -9.85
CA TYR A 44 19.39 31.74 -10.43
C TYR A 44 20.19 31.06 -11.53
N LEU A 45 21.05 31.79 -12.25
CA LEU A 45 21.91 31.23 -13.30
C LEU A 45 22.92 30.23 -12.73
N SER A 46 23.34 30.44 -11.48
CA SER A 46 24.16 29.51 -10.69
C SER A 46 23.54 28.12 -10.51
N LEU A 47 22.20 28.00 -10.51
CA LEU A 47 21.50 26.71 -10.44
C LEU A 47 21.54 25.92 -11.76
N LEU A 48 21.90 26.60 -12.87
CA LEU A 48 22.01 26.00 -14.20
C LEU A 48 23.46 25.77 -14.64
N THR A 49 24.45 26.17 -13.83
CA THR A 49 25.88 25.93 -14.02
C THR A 49 26.42 24.87 -13.05
N SER A 50 27.36 24.04 -13.49
CA SER A 50 28.20 23.22 -12.60
C SER A 50 29.67 23.62 -12.77
N GLN A 51 30.56 23.14 -11.90
CA GLN A 51 32.00 23.48 -11.93
C GLN A 51 32.64 23.21 -13.31
N ASP A 52 32.16 22.19 -14.03
CA ASP A 52 32.61 21.83 -15.38
C ASP A 52 31.66 22.26 -16.53
N ARG A 53 30.57 23.01 -16.28
CA ARG A 53 29.56 23.33 -17.31
C ARG A 53 28.89 24.72 -17.22
N ASP A 54 29.05 25.50 -18.29
CA ASP A 54 28.40 26.79 -18.60
C ASP A 54 27.55 26.75 -19.90
N PHE A 55 26.99 25.59 -20.27
CA PHE A 55 26.16 25.47 -21.47
C PHE A 55 24.92 24.58 -21.29
N LEU A 56 23.89 24.85 -22.10
CA LEU A 56 22.71 24.01 -22.31
C LEU A 56 22.65 23.55 -23.77
N LEU A 57 21.80 22.55 -24.07
CA LEU A 57 21.59 22.05 -25.42
C LEU A 57 20.34 22.70 -26.04
N SER A 58 20.48 23.25 -27.25
CA SER A 58 19.34 23.58 -28.11
C SER A 58 18.64 22.32 -28.64
N PRO A 59 17.44 22.40 -29.25
CA PRO A 59 16.78 21.25 -29.86
C PRO A 59 17.66 20.51 -30.88
N THR A 60 18.43 21.23 -31.69
CA THR A 60 19.36 20.65 -32.68
C THR A 60 20.67 20.13 -32.07
N GLY A 61 20.86 20.25 -30.76
CA GLY A 61 22.06 19.78 -30.05
C GLY A 61 23.23 20.77 -30.05
N THR A 62 23.04 22.00 -30.54
CA THR A 62 24.07 23.05 -30.42
C THR A 62 24.15 23.55 -28.98
N GLN A 63 25.36 23.86 -28.52
CA GLN A 63 25.58 24.42 -27.19
C GLN A 63 25.19 25.91 -27.16
N VAL A 64 24.45 26.32 -26.14
CA VAL A 64 24.00 27.70 -25.85
C VAL A 64 24.51 28.07 -24.46
N LYS A 65 25.00 29.29 -24.23
CA LYS A 65 25.58 29.67 -22.93
C LYS A 65 24.49 29.96 -21.92
N VAL A 66 24.75 29.69 -20.63
CA VAL A 66 23.79 30.01 -19.56
C VAL A 66 23.59 31.53 -19.44
N SER A 67 24.59 32.34 -19.80
CA SER A 67 24.49 33.81 -19.89
C SER A 67 23.39 34.31 -20.85
N ASP A 68 23.05 33.53 -21.89
CA ASP A 68 22.03 33.90 -22.90
C ASP A 68 20.58 33.84 -22.35
N LEU A 69 20.43 33.52 -21.05
CA LEU A 69 19.18 33.51 -20.29
C LEU A 69 19.00 34.73 -19.38
N GLU A 70 20.02 35.58 -19.20
CA GLU A 70 19.96 36.68 -18.24
C GLU A 70 18.85 37.70 -18.59
N GLY A 71 17.97 37.99 -17.62
CA GLY A 71 16.83 38.88 -17.81
C GLY A 71 15.64 38.29 -18.59
N LYS A 72 15.56 36.96 -18.73
CA LYS A 72 14.35 36.22 -19.16
C LYS A 72 13.61 35.63 -17.95
N VAL A 73 12.33 35.31 -18.12
CA VAL A 73 11.57 34.41 -17.23
C VAL A 73 11.86 32.97 -17.63
N ILE A 74 12.26 32.11 -16.69
CA ILE A 74 12.74 30.76 -16.96
C ILE A 74 11.75 29.73 -16.42
N GLY A 75 11.19 28.87 -17.28
CA GLY A 75 10.42 27.70 -16.89
C GLY A 75 11.31 26.44 -16.82
N LEU A 76 11.53 25.88 -15.62
CA LEU A 76 12.14 24.56 -15.46
C LEU A 76 11.07 23.49 -15.68
N TYR A 77 11.16 22.73 -16.77
CA TYR A 77 10.18 21.70 -17.14
C TYR A 77 10.73 20.30 -16.84
N PHE A 78 10.11 19.60 -15.89
CA PHE A 78 10.47 18.25 -15.47
C PHE A 78 9.47 17.25 -16.06
N SER A 79 9.96 16.36 -16.92
CA SER A 79 9.14 15.37 -17.62
C SER A 79 9.96 14.18 -18.13
N ALA A 80 9.27 13.15 -18.61
CA ALA A 80 9.86 11.98 -19.23
C ALA A 80 8.97 11.46 -20.36
N ASN A 81 9.59 10.91 -21.39
CA ASN A 81 8.97 10.41 -22.62
C ASN A 81 8.02 9.24 -22.37
N TRP A 82 8.32 8.39 -21.38
CA TRP A 82 7.56 7.18 -21.08
C TRP A 82 6.21 7.44 -20.40
N TYR A 83 5.93 8.67 -19.93
CA TYR A 83 4.71 9.00 -19.20
C TYR A 83 3.70 9.78 -20.06
N LEU A 84 2.53 9.18 -20.32
CA LEU A 84 1.55 9.73 -21.26
C LEU A 84 1.03 11.14 -20.87
N PRO A 85 0.77 11.48 -19.59
CA PRO A 85 0.44 12.85 -19.19
C PRO A 85 1.54 13.88 -19.50
N CYS A 86 2.82 13.50 -19.43
CA CYS A 86 3.93 14.36 -19.87
C CYS A 86 3.83 14.67 -21.37
N GLN A 87 3.54 13.66 -22.20
CA GLN A 87 3.36 13.85 -23.65
C GLN A 87 2.20 14.81 -23.95
N ASN A 88 1.05 14.62 -23.29
CA ASN A 88 -0.12 15.49 -23.46
C ASN A 88 0.17 16.94 -23.04
N PHE A 89 0.76 17.16 -21.87
CA PHE A 89 1.11 18.51 -21.41
C PHE A 89 2.19 19.16 -22.29
N THR A 90 3.16 18.40 -22.81
CA THR A 90 4.18 18.91 -23.74
C THR A 90 3.53 19.58 -24.95
N GLN A 91 2.50 18.97 -25.54
CA GLN A 91 1.80 19.57 -26.68
C GLN A 91 1.13 20.91 -26.32
N VAL A 92 0.53 21.02 -25.12
CA VAL A 92 -0.06 22.29 -24.64
C VAL A 92 1.02 23.35 -24.42
N LEU A 93 2.14 22.98 -23.78
CA LEU A 93 3.25 23.89 -23.48
C LEU A 93 3.98 24.36 -24.76
N VAL A 94 4.15 23.51 -25.77
CA VAL A 94 4.69 23.88 -27.09
C VAL A 94 3.82 24.95 -27.75
N ASN A 95 2.51 24.72 -27.83
CA ASN A 95 1.57 25.68 -28.42
C ASN A 95 1.60 27.06 -27.72
N ALA A 96 1.70 27.07 -26.38
CA ALA A 96 1.80 28.30 -25.61
C ALA A 96 3.15 29.01 -25.80
N TYR A 97 4.26 28.26 -25.84
CA TYR A 97 5.62 28.78 -26.01
C TYR A 97 5.86 29.36 -27.40
N GLU A 98 5.33 28.74 -28.46
CA GLU A 98 5.40 29.29 -29.83
C GLU A 98 4.63 30.62 -29.95
N GLN A 99 3.44 30.72 -29.35
CA GLN A 99 2.66 31.96 -29.31
C GLN A 99 3.40 33.07 -28.54
N LEU A 100 4.01 32.75 -27.39
CA LEU A 100 4.84 33.70 -26.63
C LEU A 100 6.07 34.16 -27.43
N LYS A 101 6.70 33.29 -28.22
CA LYS A 101 7.80 33.65 -29.12
C LYS A 101 7.34 34.58 -30.27
N ILE A 102 6.15 34.36 -30.83
CA ILE A 102 5.57 35.28 -31.83
C ILE A 102 5.31 36.67 -31.24
N CYS A 103 4.98 36.75 -29.95
CA CYS A 103 4.80 38.00 -29.22
C CYS A 103 6.10 38.61 -28.65
N GLU A 104 7.28 38.23 -29.16
CA GLU A 104 8.62 38.65 -28.69
C GLU A 104 8.81 38.58 -27.15
N SER A 105 8.08 37.68 -26.48
CA SER A 105 8.05 37.61 -25.02
C SER A 105 9.32 36.98 -24.47
N LYS A 106 9.86 37.54 -23.38
CA LYS A 106 11.10 37.07 -22.72
C LYS A 106 10.90 35.79 -21.89
N PHE A 107 10.23 34.78 -22.44
CA PHE A 107 10.02 33.49 -21.79
C PHE A 107 10.94 32.43 -22.41
N GLU A 108 11.62 31.65 -21.58
CA GLU A 108 12.45 30.53 -22.01
C GLU A 108 12.14 29.29 -21.17
N VAL A 109 12.18 28.10 -21.76
CA VAL A 109 11.99 26.83 -21.06
C VAL A 109 13.31 26.04 -21.06
N VAL A 110 13.60 25.39 -19.94
CA VAL A 110 14.74 24.49 -19.76
C VAL A 110 14.21 23.12 -19.34
N PHE A 111 14.34 22.15 -20.23
CA PHE A 111 13.95 20.76 -20.02
C PHE A 111 14.95 20.04 -19.10
N VAL A 112 14.41 19.46 -18.02
CA VAL A 112 15.10 18.60 -17.06
C VAL A 112 14.53 17.20 -17.20
N SER A 113 15.24 16.36 -17.95
CA SER A 113 14.79 15.00 -18.29
C SER A 113 14.85 14.03 -17.10
N SER A 114 13.72 13.39 -16.84
CA SER A 114 13.56 12.22 -15.96
C SER A 114 13.51 10.90 -16.75
N ASP A 115 14.08 10.88 -17.96
CA ASP A 115 14.25 9.66 -18.76
C ASP A 115 15.43 8.83 -18.23
N GLU A 116 15.34 7.50 -18.34
CA GLU A 116 16.40 6.58 -17.89
C GLU A 116 17.52 6.39 -18.93
N ASP A 117 17.25 6.69 -20.20
CA ASP A 117 18.17 6.44 -21.31
C ASP A 117 18.35 7.64 -22.26
N LEU A 118 19.48 7.63 -22.97
CA LEU A 118 19.91 8.70 -23.86
C LEU A 118 19.13 8.76 -25.18
N GLU A 119 18.49 7.67 -25.60
CA GLU A 119 17.77 7.59 -26.87
C GLU A 119 16.35 8.15 -26.72
N ALA A 120 15.62 7.76 -25.68
CA ALA A 120 14.36 8.39 -25.28
C ALA A 120 14.53 9.89 -25.02
N PHE A 121 15.58 10.30 -24.29
CA PHE A 121 15.92 11.71 -24.09
C PHE A 121 16.05 12.47 -25.41
N ASN A 122 16.82 11.94 -26.37
CA ASN A 122 17.04 12.63 -27.64
C ASN A 122 15.79 12.66 -28.52
N ASN A 123 15.03 11.56 -28.57
CA ASN A 123 13.79 11.47 -29.34
C ASN A 123 12.72 12.44 -28.81
N TYR A 124 12.56 12.52 -27.48
CA TYR A 124 11.59 13.41 -26.85
C TYR A 124 12.00 14.88 -26.93
N ARG A 125 13.29 15.18 -26.68
CA ARG A 125 13.89 16.53 -26.83
C ARG A 125 13.81 17.04 -28.28
N ALA A 126 13.89 16.17 -29.29
CA ALA A 126 13.75 16.56 -30.70
C ALA A 126 12.34 17.09 -31.06
N GLY A 127 11.32 16.75 -30.27
CA GLY A 127 9.96 17.30 -30.38
C GLY A 127 9.74 18.61 -29.60
N MET A 128 10.77 19.16 -28.94
CA MET A 128 10.65 20.35 -28.09
C MET A 128 11.39 21.57 -28.70
N PRO A 129 10.80 22.78 -28.68
CA PRO A 129 11.37 24.00 -29.29
C PRO A 129 12.31 24.80 -28.37
N TRP A 130 12.66 24.27 -27.19
CA TRP A 130 13.34 24.96 -26.09
C TRP A 130 14.67 24.28 -25.66
N LEU A 131 15.35 24.82 -24.65
CA LEU A 131 16.66 24.31 -24.21
C LEU A 131 16.53 23.09 -23.30
N ALA A 132 17.59 22.29 -23.17
CA ALA A 132 17.67 21.15 -22.26
C ALA A 132 19.00 21.08 -21.51
N ILE A 133 18.97 20.57 -20.27
CA ILE A 133 20.18 20.16 -19.55
C ILE A 133 20.75 18.89 -20.23
N PRO A 134 22.07 18.78 -20.46
CA PRO A 134 22.66 17.57 -21.02
C PRO A 134 22.32 16.31 -20.21
N PHE A 135 21.95 15.22 -20.88
CA PHE A 135 21.56 13.97 -20.21
C PHE A 135 22.63 13.43 -19.24
N SER A 136 23.91 13.62 -19.58
CA SER A 136 25.06 13.22 -18.76
C SER A 136 25.22 14.01 -17.46
N ASP A 137 24.60 15.19 -17.34
CA ASP A 137 24.68 16.02 -16.12
C ASP A 137 23.65 15.55 -15.08
N LEU A 138 23.97 14.40 -14.49
CA LEU A 138 23.19 13.78 -13.41
C LEU A 138 23.29 14.57 -12.10
N GLU A 139 24.30 15.43 -11.94
CA GLU A 139 24.50 16.22 -10.72
C GLU A 139 23.54 17.42 -10.68
N SER A 140 23.48 18.22 -11.75
CA SER A 140 22.54 19.33 -11.85
C SER A 140 21.09 18.84 -11.77
N LYS A 141 20.76 17.70 -12.43
CA LYS A 141 19.45 17.05 -12.29
C LYS A 141 19.11 16.73 -10.83
N LYS A 142 20.04 16.09 -10.09
CA LYS A 142 19.84 15.72 -8.67
C LYS A 142 19.76 16.95 -7.76
N ALA A 143 20.55 17.99 -8.03
CA ALA A 143 20.52 19.24 -7.29
C ALA A 143 19.16 19.97 -7.46
N LEU A 144 18.66 20.08 -8.69
CA LEU A 144 17.37 20.69 -8.99
C LEU A 144 16.20 19.90 -8.35
N ASN A 145 16.15 18.57 -8.53
CA ASN A 145 15.09 17.75 -7.93
C ASN A 145 15.04 17.87 -6.40
N ARG A 146 16.21 17.94 -5.73
CA ARG A 146 16.31 18.15 -4.27
C ARG A 146 16.00 19.58 -3.83
N ARG A 147 16.27 20.58 -4.67
CA ARG A 147 16.07 22.00 -4.32
C ARG A 147 14.61 22.44 -4.43
N PHE A 148 13.83 21.78 -5.28
CA PHE A 148 12.43 22.10 -5.56
C PHE A 148 11.43 21.02 -5.09
N ASP A 149 11.91 20.00 -4.37
CA ASP A 149 11.16 18.89 -3.77
C ASP A 149 10.10 18.27 -4.69
N ILE A 150 10.56 17.69 -5.79
CA ILE A 150 9.70 17.30 -6.91
C ILE A 150 9.11 15.91 -6.69
N GLU A 151 7.91 15.87 -6.09
CA GLU A 151 7.15 14.64 -5.82
C GLU A 151 6.65 13.91 -7.08
N GLY A 152 6.50 14.61 -8.22
CA GLY A 152 5.91 14.02 -9.43
C GLY A 152 6.17 14.79 -10.73
N ILE A 153 5.80 14.17 -11.86
CA ILE A 153 5.89 14.73 -13.22
C ILE A 153 4.55 14.52 -13.97
N PRO A 154 4.18 15.38 -14.93
CA PRO A 154 4.87 16.60 -15.36
C PRO A 154 4.85 17.70 -14.28
N CYS A 155 5.98 18.39 -14.11
CA CYS A 155 6.10 19.56 -13.24
C CYS A 155 6.75 20.72 -14.01
N LEU A 156 6.29 21.96 -13.79
CA LEU A 156 6.78 23.16 -14.46
C LEU A 156 6.91 24.28 -13.43
N ILE A 157 8.14 24.65 -13.11
CA ILE A 157 8.46 25.68 -12.12
C ILE A 157 8.90 26.95 -12.83
N ILE A 158 8.25 28.08 -12.55
CA ILE A 158 8.52 29.36 -13.20
C ILE A 158 9.36 30.24 -12.27
N LEU A 159 10.51 30.70 -12.77
CA LEU A 159 11.48 31.54 -12.08
C LEU A 159 11.46 32.96 -12.67
N GLN A 160 11.18 33.96 -11.84
CA GLN A 160 11.18 35.38 -12.24
C GLN A 160 12.47 36.10 -11.83
N THR A 161 13.07 36.85 -12.77
CA THR A 161 14.35 37.55 -12.56
C THR A 161 14.27 38.84 -11.73
N ASN A 162 13.10 39.25 -11.26
CA ASN A 162 12.89 40.54 -10.56
C ASN A 162 12.55 40.41 -9.05
N GLY A 163 12.68 39.23 -8.44
CA GLY A 163 12.42 39.01 -7.02
C GLY A 163 13.31 39.84 -6.10
N ARG A 164 12.72 40.77 -5.33
CA ARG A 164 13.43 41.61 -4.35
C ARG A 164 13.54 40.91 -3.00
N LYS A 165 14.51 39.99 -2.91
CA LYS A 165 14.78 39.09 -1.77
C LYS A 165 13.75 37.96 -1.62
N ASP A 166 14.28 36.83 -1.13
CA ASP A 166 13.62 35.78 -0.36
C ASP A 166 12.28 35.25 -0.94
N ASP A 167 12.39 34.20 -1.76
CA ASP A 167 11.36 33.29 -2.32
C ASP A 167 10.17 33.86 -3.13
N ASP A 168 9.86 35.16 -3.08
CA ASP A 168 8.72 35.83 -3.73
C ASP A 168 8.74 35.84 -5.29
N GLY A 169 9.63 35.06 -5.92
CA GLY A 169 9.86 34.98 -7.37
C GLY A 169 9.82 33.57 -7.98
N ILE A 170 9.35 32.57 -7.24
CA ILE A 170 9.29 31.15 -7.65
C ILE A 170 7.83 30.68 -7.63
N LEU A 171 7.34 30.13 -8.74
CA LEU A 171 5.98 29.58 -8.86
C LEU A 171 6.02 28.09 -9.21
N HIS A 172 5.48 27.24 -8.33
CA HIS A 172 5.50 25.79 -8.48
C HIS A 172 4.35 25.23 -9.35
N ASN A 173 3.18 25.90 -9.39
CA ASN A 173 1.98 25.43 -10.09
C ASN A 173 1.95 25.80 -11.61
N GLY A 174 3.11 25.91 -12.27
CA GLY A 174 3.18 26.36 -13.66
C GLY A 174 2.40 25.49 -14.66
N VAL A 175 2.19 24.20 -14.35
CA VAL A 175 1.37 23.28 -15.16
C VAL A 175 -0.11 23.70 -15.18
N GLU A 176 -0.68 23.95 -14.00
CA GLU A 176 -2.08 24.38 -13.82
C GLU A 176 -2.32 25.75 -14.50
N MET A 177 -1.39 26.69 -14.29
CA MET A 177 -1.45 28.03 -14.88
C MET A 177 -1.47 27.99 -16.42
N ILE A 178 -0.68 27.10 -17.03
CA ILE A 178 -0.65 26.90 -18.49
C ILE A 178 -1.93 26.21 -19.00
N TYR A 179 -2.53 25.28 -18.26
CA TYR A 179 -3.83 24.69 -18.63
C TYR A 179 -4.98 25.71 -18.56
N ARG A 180 -5.09 26.45 -17.45
CA ARG A 180 -6.20 27.38 -17.19
C ARG A 180 -6.11 28.63 -18.06
N TYR A 181 -5.02 29.39 -17.93
CA TYR A 181 -4.85 30.71 -18.57
C TYR A 181 -3.98 30.66 -19.84
N GLY A 182 -3.05 29.71 -19.92
CA GLY A 182 -2.13 29.56 -21.06
C GLY A 182 -1.28 30.82 -21.28
N VAL A 183 -1.26 31.32 -22.52
CA VAL A 183 -0.47 32.50 -22.93
C VAL A 183 -0.85 33.75 -22.14
N GLN A 184 -2.12 33.90 -21.72
CA GLN A 184 -2.60 35.10 -21.03
C GLN A 184 -1.98 35.31 -19.64
N ALA A 185 -1.43 34.25 -19.04
CA ALA A 185 -0.76 34.32 -17.74
C ALA A 185 0.61 35.01 -17.79
N PHE A 186 1.26 35.12 -18.95
CA PHE A 186 2.54 35.83 -19.07
C PHE A 186 2.37 37.32 -18.68
N PRO A 187 3.24 37.93 -17.85
CA PRO A 187 4.60 37.52 -17.47
C PRO A 187 4.72 36.54 -16.29
N PHE A 188 3.61 35.93 -15.87
CA PHE A 188 3.48 35.07 -14.69
C PHE A 188 3.76 35.80 -13.38
N SER A 189 3.55 37.12 -13.33
CA SER A 189 3.57 37.87 -12.06
C SER A 189 2.29 37.60 -11.28
N LYS A 190 2.40 37.60 -9.95
CA LYS A 190 1.26 37.45 -9.03
C LYS A 190 0.14 38.45 -9.35
N GLU A 191 0.50 39.72 -9.58
CA GLU A 191 -0.42 40.79 -10.02
C GLU A 191 -1.23 40.40 -11.28
N ARG A 192 -0.61 39.77 -12.30
CA ARG A 192 -1.31 39.39 -13.53
C ARG A 192 -2.21 38.16 -13.34
N LEU A 193 -1.90 37.30 -12.37
CA LEU A 193 -2.77 36.17 -12.02
C LEU A 193 -3.99 36.66 -11.23
N GLU A 194 -3.81 37.60 -10.29
CA GLU A 194 -4.89 38.27 -9.58
C GLU A 194 -5.82 39.05 -10.55
N GLU A 195 -5.26 39.73 -11.57
CA GLU A 195 -6.05 40.32 -12.66
C GLU A 195 -6.88 39.29 -13.44
N LEU A 196 -6.31 38.12 -13.77
CA LEU A 196 -7.00 37.08 -14.54
C LEU A 196 -8.11 36.38 -13.74
N GLU A 197 -7.92 36.20 -12.44
CA GLU A 197 -8.94 35.69 -11.52
C GLU A 197 -10.10 36.68 -11.38
N GLU A 198 -9.82 37.98 -11.34
CA GLU A 198 -10.85 39.02 -11.36
C GLU A 198 -11.57 39.06 -12.73
N GLU A 199 -10.84 38.97 -13.86
CA GLU A 199 -11.44 38.84 -15.19
C GLU A 199 -12.37 37.60 -15.27
N GLU A 200 -12.01 36.45 -14.68
CA GLU A 200 -12.88 35.27 -14.59
C GLU A 200 -14.09 35.50 -13.67
N ARG A 201 -13.90 36.17 -12.52
CA ARG A 201 -14.97 36.48 -11.57
C ARG A 201 -16.02 37.42 -12.17
N GLU A 202 -15.62 38.51 -12.82
CA GLU A 202 -16.54 39.39 -13.54
C GLU A 202 -17.31 38.66 -14.65
N ARG A 203 -16.69 37.69 -15.34
CA ARG A 203 -17.34 36.84 -16.36
C ARG A 203 -18.31 35.81 -15.78
N HIS A 204 -18.19 35.44 -14.51
CA HIS A 204 -19.20 34.63 -13.81
C HIS A 204 -20.32 35.50 -13.19
N GLU A 205 -19.99 36.69 -12.68
CA GLU A 205 -21.00 37.63 -12.15
C GLU A 205 -21.92 38.18 -13.24
N SER A 206 -21.39 38.41 -14.45
CA SER A 206 -22.12 38.84 -15.66
C SER A 206 -22.69 37.70 -16.52
N GLN A 207 -22.66 36.46 -16.03
CA GLN A 207 -23.16 35.28 -16.73
C GLN A 207 -24.69 35.38 -16.99
N THR A 208 -25.11 35.18 -18.24
CA THR A 208 -26.53 35.03 -18.61
C THR A 208 -26.69 33.96 -19.69
N LEU A 209 -27.89 33.37 -19.79
CA LEU A 209 -28.24 32.40 -20.84
C LEU A 209 -28.00 32.94 -22.27
N ILE A 210 -28.21 34.24 -22.49
CA ILE A 210 -27.97 34.87 -23.79
C ILE A 210 -26.46 35.00 -24.06
N ASN A 211 -25.67 35.46 -23.07
CA ASN A 211 -24.22 35.57 -23.19
C ASN A 211 -23.52 34.21 -23.42
N LEU A 212 -24.09 33.12 -22.89
CA LEU A 212 -23.55 31.76 -23.06
C LEU A 212 -23.97 31.07 -24.37
N LEU A 213 -25.20 31.30 -24.84
CA LEU A 213 -25.80 30.52 -25.93
C LEU A 213 -25.98 31.29 -27.25
N THR A 214 -25.57 32.56 -27.34
CA THR A 214 -25.62 33.35 -28.59
C THR A 214 -24.24 33.78 -29.08
N ASN A 215 -24.10 33.90 -30.40
CA ASN A 215 -22.92 34.43 -31.09
C ASN A 215 -23.33 35.66 -31.91
N HIS A 216 -22.38 36.47 -32.37
CA HIS A 216 -22.63 37.58 -33.29
C HIS A 216 -23.40 37.16 -34.56
N ASP A 217 -23.23 35.90 -34.99
CA ASP A 217 -23.87 35.32 -36.18
C ASP A 217 -25.07 34.39 -35.86
N ARG A 218 -25.42 34.13 -34.58
CA ARG A 218 -26.48 33.16 -34.21
C ARG A 218 -27.19 33.47 -32.89
N ASP A 219 -28.52 33.54 -32.95
CA ASP A 219 -29.44 33.71 -31.81
C ASP A 219 -30.36 32.49 -31.54
N PHE A 220 -30.28 31.43 -32.35
CA PHE A 220 -31.17 30.26 -32.30
C PHE A 220 -30.49 28.93 -31.93
N LEU A 221 -31.30 27.96 -31.50
CA LEU A 221 -30.97 26.54 -31.29
C LEU A 221 -31.76 25.65 -32.24
N LEU A 222 -31.36 24.38 -32.38
CA LEU A 222 -32.06 23.37 -33.16
C LEU A 222 -33.11 22.64 -32.31
N GLY A 223 -34.37 22.65 -32.76
CA GLY A 223 -35.45 21.83 -32.19
C GLY A 223 -35.57 20.44 -32.85
N HIS A 224 -36.13 19.50 -32.10
CA HIS A 224 -36.30 18.09 -32.47
C HIS A 224 -37.11 17.88 -33.78
N HIS A 225 -36.79 16.79 -34.49
CA HIS A 225 -37.41 16.38 -35.76
C HIS A 225 -38.89 15.96 -35.56
N PRO A 226 -39.83 16.10 -36.53
CA PRO A 226 -39.65 15.79 -37.97
C PRO A 226 -39.32 16.98 -38.89
N MET A 227 -39.18 18.19 -38.36
CA MET A 227 -38.62 19.34 -39.09
C MET A 227 -37.73 20.13 -38.13
N PRO A 228 -36.47 20.44 -38.48
CA PRO A 228 -35.58 21.20 -37.61
C PRO A 228 -36.06 22.64 -37.48
N LYS A 229 -36.85 22.91 -36.44
CA LYS A 229 -37.36 24.25 -36.13
C LYS A 229 -36.28 25.03 -35.40
N GLN A 230 -35.93 26.21 -35.92
CA GLN A 230 -35.07 27.16 -35.20
C GLN A 230 -35.83 27.72 -33.99
N VAL A 231 -35.24 27.60 -32.80
CA VAL A 231 -35.80 28.07 -31.53
C VAL A 231 -34.94 29.20 -31.00
N PRO A 232 -35.42 30.45 -30.87
CA PRO A 232 -34.60 31.56 -30.40
C PRO A 232 -34.21 31.36 -28.93
N VAL A 233 -32.95 31.66 -28.57
CA VAL A 233 -32.41 31.50 -27.20
C VAL A 233 -33.20 32.31 -26.17
N GLY A 234 -33.77 33.45 -26.57
CA GLY A 234 -34.69 34.25 -25.75
C GLY A 234 -36.00 33.55 -25.34
N SER A 235 -36.26 32.31 -25.80
CA SER A 235 -37.36 31.46 -25.30
C SER A 235 -36.96 30.56 -24.11
N LEU A 236 -35.68 30.58 -23.71
CA LEU A 236 -35.14 29.86 -22.54
C LEU A 236 -34.93 30.75 -21.32
N THR A 237 -34.99 32.09 -21.44
CA THR A 237 -34.84 33.00 -20.30
C THR A 237 -36.00 32.82 -19.32
N GLY A 238 -35.70 32.60 -18.03
CA GLY A 238 -36.69 32.22 -17.01
C GLY A 238 -36.93 30.71 -16.89
N LYS A 239 -36.23 29.87 -17.67
CA LYS A 239 -36.29 28.41 -17.58
C LYS A 239 -35.02 27.84 -16.95
N THR A 240 -35.16 26.71 -16.26
CA THR A 240 -33.99 25.94 -15.78
C THR A 240 -33.45 25.13 -16.96
N VAL A 241 -32.17 25.29 -17.29
CA VAL A 241 -31.57 24.72 -18.50
C VAL A 241 -30.40 23.79 -18.18
N GLY A 242 -30.50 22.52 -18.61
CA GLY A 242 -29.39 21.57 -18.57
C GLY A 242 -28.56 21.62 -19.86
N LEU A 243 -27.27 21.94 -19.77
CA LEU A 243 -26.31 21.81 -20.88
C LEU A 243 -25.71 20.40 -20.84
N TYR A 244 -26.10 19.53 -21.78
CA TYR A 244 -25.70 18.13 -21.83
C TYR A 244 -24.55 17.92 -22.83
N PHE A 245 -23.36 17.57 -22.32
CA PHE A 245 -22.15 17.37 -23.10
C PHE A 245 -21.92 15.87 -23.31
N SER A 246 -22.00 15.40 -24.57
CA SER A 246 -21.89 13.97 -24.91
C SER A 246 -21.51 13.76 -26.39
N ALA A 247 -21.22 12.51 -26.76
CA ALA A 247 -20.89 12.10 -28.13
C ALA A 247 -21.29 10.64 -28.39
N GLN A 248 -21.56 10.29 -29.65
CA GLN A 248 -22.03 8.97 -30.11
C GLN A 248 -21.02 7.85 -29.87
N TRP A 249 -19.72 8.20 -29.81
CA TRP A 249 -18.61 7.28 -29.52
C TRP A 249 -18.36 7.09 -28.01
N CYS A 250 -19.04 7.85 -27.14
CA CYS A 250 -18.87 7.78 -25.70
C CYS A 250 -19.72 6.66 -25.09
N LEU A 251 -19.10 5.52 -24.76
CA LEU A 251 -19.79 4.36 -24.17
C LEU A 251 -20.64 4.72 -22.93
N PRO A 252 -20.13 5.41 -21.87
CA PRO A 252 -20.97 5.83 -20.74
C PRO A 252 -22.07 6.84 -21.11
N GLY A 253 -21.94 7.53 -22.26
CA GLY A 253 -22.97 8.39 -22.83
C GLY A 253 -24.18 7.60 -23.34
N LEU A 254 -23.96 6.39 -23.87
CA LEU A 254 -25.02 5.51 -24.37
C LEU A 254 -25.88 4.95 -23.22
N ASP A 255 -25.27 4.66 -22.06
CA ASP A 255 -26.00 4.16 -20.88
C ASP A 255 -26.73 5.28 -20.10
N PHE A 256 -26.16 6.49 -20.06
CA PHE A 256 -26.76 7.62 -19.35
C PHE A 256 -27.90 8.30 -20.14
N THR A 257 -27.80 8.41 -21.47
CA THR A 257 -28.79 9.14 -22.28
C THR A 257 -30.23 8.61 -22.12
N PRO A 258 -30.51 7.28 -22.14
CA PRO A 258 -31.86 6.75 -21.90
C PRO A 258 -32.42 7.05 -20.50
N LYS A 259 -31.55 7.09 -19.48
CA LYS A 259 -31.94 7.48 -18.10
C LYS A 259 -32.35 8.96 -18.08
N LEU A 260 -31.55 9.83 -18.70
CA LEU A 260 -31.81 11.27 -18.77
C LEU A 260 -33.10 11.58 -19.56
N ILE A 261 -33.37 10.87 -20.67
CA ILE A 261 -34.61 10.98 -21.44
C ILE A 261 -35.83 10.61 -20.57
N SER A 262 -35.74 9.52 -19.82
CA SER A 262 -36.83 9.06 -18.94
C SER A 262 -37.14 10.08 -17.85
N ILE A 263 -36.10 10.63 -17.22
CA ILE A 263 -36.24 11.63 -16.14
C ILE A 263 -36.74 12.98 -16.69
N TYR A 264 -36.27 13.41 -17.86
CA TYR A 264 -36.78 14.61 -18.55
C TYR A 264 -38.29 14.50 -18.85
N HIS A 265 -38.75 13.34 -19.33
CA HIS A 265 -40.19 13.11 -19.52
C HIS A 265 -40.98 13.07 -18.20
N ASN A 266 -40.44 12.49 -17.13
CA ASN A 266 -41.09 12.50 -15.81
C ASN A 266 -41.23 13.94 -15.26
N ILE A 267 -40.18 14.76 -15.36
CA ILE A 267 -40.20 16.17 -14.94
C ILE A 267 -41.24 16.96 -15.75
N LYS A 268 -41.21 16.88 -17.09
CA LYS A 268 -42.23 17.53 -17.95
C LYS A 268 -43.66 17.04 -17.64
N GLN A 269 -43.86 15.78 -17.24
CA GLN A 269 -45.17 15.26 -16.82
C GLN A 269 -45.63 15.75 -15.44
N SER A 270 -44.70 16.05 -14.52
CA SER A 270 -45.05 16.67 -13.24
C SER A 270 -45.44 18.14 -13.43
N LEU A 271 -44.67 18.87 -14.24
CA LEU A 271 -44.91 20.28 -14.60
C LEU A 271 -46.21 20.54 -15.38
N ILE A 272 -46.89 19.50 -15.86
CA ILE A 272 -48.24 19.60 -16.46
C ILE A 272 -49.35 19.59 -15.39
N LYS A 273 -49.03 19.22 -14.13
CA LYS A 273 -49.98 19.14 -13.01
C LYS A 273 -49.92 20.37 -12.11
N ASP A 274 -48.70 20.86 -11.84
CA ASP A 274 -48.46 22.05 -11.03
C ASP A 274 -48.48 23.30 -11.93
N ILE A 275 -49.30 24.30 -11.57
CA ILE A 275 -49.63 25.44 -12.45
C ILE A 275 -48.57 26.55 -12.40
N ASP A 276 -47.65 26.50 -11.43
CA ASP A 276 -46.72 27.58 -11.11
C ASP A 276 -45.40 27.49 -11.89
N GLY A 277 -45.46 27.88 -13.17
CA GLY A 277 -44.44 28.71 -13.84
C GLY A 277 -43.04 28.15 -14.15
N GLU A 278 -42.55 27.11 -13.48
CA GLU A 278 -41.21 26.56 -13.71
C GLU A 278 -41.21 25.59 -14.91
N ASP A 279 -40.24 25.75 -15.83
CA ASP A 279 -40.11 24.92 -17.03
C ASP A 279 -38.65 24.47 -17.19
N PHE A 280 -38.43 23.17 -17.41
CA PHE A 280 -37.11 22.53 -17.48
C PHE A 280 -36.77 22.15 -18.91
N GLU A 281 -35.63 22.59 -19.44
CA GLU A 281 -35.23 22.32 -20.82
C GLU A 281 -33.79 21.82 -20.90
N ILE A 282 -33.45 21.01 -21.91
CA ILE A 282 -32.10 20.51 -22.12
C ILE A 282 -31.55 21.00 -23.47
N VAL A 283 -30.26 21.35 -23.50
CA VAL A 283 -29.53 21.73 -24.71
C VAL A 283 -28.33 20.79 -24.86
N PHE A 284 -28.33 19.98 -25.91
CA PHE A 284 -27.24 19.10 -26.29
C PHE A 284 -26.06 19.90 -26.86
N VAL A 285 -24.88 19.66 -26.31
CA VAL A 285 -23.58 20.19 -26.74
C VAL A 285 -22.73 19.02 -27.19
N SER A 286 -22.69 18.79 -28.50
CA SER A 286 -22.00 17.65 -29.08
C SER A 286 -20.48 17.76 -28.98
N SER A 287 -19.85 16.62 -28.68
CA SER A 287 -18.40 16.39 -28.80
C SER A 287 -18.08 15.33 -29.87
N ASP A 288 -18.95 15.21 -30.88
CA ASP A 288 -18.77 14.30 -32.02
C ASP A 288 -17.76 14.86 -33.03
N THR A 289 -17.10 13.98 -33.79
CA THR A 289 -16.13 14.38 -34.83
C THR A 289 -16.78 14.73 -36.16
N ASP A 290 -17.98 14.19 -36.43
CA ASP A 290 -18.61 14.22 -37.75
C ASP A 290 -20.11 14.54 -37.67
N GLN A 291 -20.61 15.34 -38.62
CA GLN A 291 -22.02 15.69 -38.76
C GLN A 291 -22.95 14.46 -38.76
N SER A 292 -22.53 13.35 -39.39
CA SER A 292 -23.33 12.12 -39.45
C SER A 292 -23.43 11.39 -38.11
N GLN A 293 -22.43 11.51 -37.23
CA GLN A 293 -22.50 11.00 -35.86
C GLN A 293 -23.43 11.88 -35.01
N PHE A 294 -23.28 13.21 -35.13
CA PHE A 294 -24.17 14.19 -34.50
C PHE A 294 -25.64 13.97 -34.88
N ASP A 295 -25.94 13.85 -36.18
CA ASP A 295 -27.30 13.65 -36.68
C ASP A 295 -27.88 12.33 -36.15
N LEU A 296 -27.10 11.24 -36.15
CA LEU A 296 -27.53 9.93 -35.63
C LEU A 296 -27.89 10.01 -34.14
N HIS A 297 -27.01 10.64 -33.35
CA HIS A 297 -27.14 10.72 -31.89
C HIS A 297 -28.27 11.68 -31.48
N PHE A 298 -28.35 12.86 -32.09
CA PHE A 298 -29.37 13.86 -31.80
C PHE A 298 -30.79 13.37 -32.15
N ASN A 299 -30.96 12.55 -33.19
CA ASN A 299 -32.25 11.93 -33.51
C ASN A 299 -32.78 10.99 -32.41
N THR A 300 -31.95 10.56 -31.45
CA THR A 300 -32.40 9.77 -30.28
C THR A 300 -32.90 10.64 -29.11
N MET A 301 -32.66 11.95 -29.13
CA MET A 301 -32.88 12.86 -27.99
C MET A 301 -34.10 13.77 -28.20
N PRO A 302 -34.97 13.97 -27.20
CA PRO A 302 -36.22 14.75 -27.34
C PRO A 302 -36.06 16.27 -27.17
N TRP A 303 -34.86 16.75 -26.86
CA TRP A 303 -34.58 18.12 -26.42
C TRP A 303 -33.88 18.98 -27.50
N LEU A 304 -33.40 20.18 -27.14
CA LEU A 304 -32.75 21.11 -28.09
C LEU A 304 -31.27 20.76 -28.30
N ALA A 305 -30.65 21.27 -29.38
CA ALA A 305 -29.21 21.18 -29.59
C ALA A 305 -28.58 22.49 -30.09
N LEU A 306 -27.29 22.68 -29.80
CA LEU A 306 -26.45 23.61 -30.56
C LEU A 306 -26.16 23.01 -31.95
N PRO A 307 -26.02 23.85 -33.00
CA PRO A 307 -25.58 23.36 -34.31
C PRO A 307 -24.18 22.73 -34.24
N PHE A 308 -24.01 21.62 -34.95
CA PHE A 308 -22.70 20.97 -35.10
C PHE A 308 -21.68 21.96 -35.70
N GLY A 309 -20.48 22.00 -35.13
CA GLY A 309 -19.39 22.90 -35.56
C GLY A 309 -19.49 24.36 -35.08
N ASP A 310 -20.50 24.75 -34.29
CA ASP A 310 -20.57 26.09 -33.68
C ASP A 310 -19.34 26.32 -32.76
N PRO A 311 -18.54 27.40 -32.94
CA PRO A 311 -17.38 27.68 -32.08
C PRO A 311 -17.73 27.82 -30.59
N ILE A 312 -18.98 28.14 -30.25
CA ILE A 312 -19.45 28.19 -28.85
C ILE A 312 -19.34 26.82 -28.16
N THR A 313 -19.45 25.70 -28.87
CA THR A 313 -19.25 24.35 -28.26
C THR A 313 -17.91 24.27 -27.54
N LYS A 314 -16.81 24.64 -28.22
CA LYS A 314 -15.45 24.65 -27.67
C LYS A 314 -15.27 25.67 -26.55
N TYR A 315 -15.93 26.83 -26.67
CA TYR A 315 -15.92 27.84 -25.60
C TYR A 315 -16.59 27.33 -24.33
N LEU A 316 -17.77 26.71 -24.42
CA LEU A 316 -18.50 26.17 -23.27
C LEU A 316 -17.74 25.02 -22.60
N THR A 317 -17.14 24.12 -23.37
CA THR A 317 -16.30 23.02 -22.83
C THR A 317 -15.13 23.58 -22.00
N LYS A 318 -14.49 24.68 -22.43
CA LYS A 318 -13.44 25.33 -21.61
C LYS A 318 -14.03 26.13 -20.43
N TYR A 319 -15.08 26.92 -20.64
CA TYR A 319 -15.69 27.78 -19.61
C TYR A 319 -16.22 26.97 -18.41
N PHE A 320 -16.76 25.78 -18.65
CA PHE A 320 -17.20 24.89 -17.58
C PHE A 320 -16.12 23.93 -17.05
N ASP A 321 -14.93 23.90 -17.67
CA ASP A 321 -13.83 22.97 -17.37
C ASP A 321 -14.23 21.49 -17.44
N ILE A 322 -14.69 21.07 -18.62
CA ILE A 322 -15.26 19.74 -18.83
C ILE A 322 -14.17 18.76 -19.25
N GLN A 323 -13.56 18.15 -18.23
CA GLN A 323 -12.48 17.15 -18.34
C GLN A 323 -12.95 15.79 -18.91
N GLY A 324 -14.26 15.53 -19.01
CA GLY A 324 -14.78 14.26 -19.52
C GLY A 324 -16.28 14.28 -19.86
N ILE A 325 -16.71 13.30 -20.65
CA ILE A 325 -18.10 13.11 -21.10
C ILE A 325 -18.60 11.68 -20.75
N PRO A 326 -19.92 11.47 -20.55
CA PRO A 326 -20.97 12.47 -20.57
C PRO A 326 -20.97 13.35 -19.30
N SER A 327 -21.25 14.64 -19.48
CA SER A 327 -21.38 15.62 -18.40
C SER A 327 -22.67 16.45 -18.56
N LEU A 328 -23.17 17.01 -17.47
CA LEU A 328 -24.39 17.81 -17.45
C LEU A 328 -24.22 18.99 -16.48
N VAL A 329 -24.20 20.21 -17.03
CA VAL A 329 -24.16 21.46 -16.26
C VAL A 329 -25.58 22.00 -16.15
N ILE A 330 -25.99 22.49 -14.98
CA ILE A 330 -27.35 23.00 -14.74
C ILE A 330 -27.30 24.51 -14.52
N LEU A 331 -28.07 25.23 -15.33
CA LEU A 331 -28.28 26.68 -15.25
C LEU A 331 -29.66 26.97 -14.66
N GLY A 332 -29.72 27.96 -13.75
CA GLY A 332 -30.96 28.43 -13.13
C GLY A 332 -31.81 29.31 -14.08
N PRO A 333 -33.03 29.67 -13.67
CA PRO A 333 -33.92 30.53 -14.47
C PRO A 333 -33.39 31.96 -14.66
N ASP A 334 -32.46 32.40 -13.81
CA ASP A 334 -31.68 33.63 -13.95
C ASP A 334 -30.52 33.52 -14.97
N GLY A 335 -30.20 32.31 -15.41
CA GLY A 335 -29.11 31.99 -16.32
C GLY A 335 -27.74 31.83 -15.67
N LYS A 336 -27.66 31.82 -14.34
CA LYS A 336 -26.44 31.50 -13.59
C LYS A 336 -26.24 30.00 -13.45
N THR A 337 -25.00 29.57 -13.21
CA THR A 337 -24.66 28.16 -13.02
C THR A 337 -25.01 27.73 -11.61
N VAL A 338 -25.89 26.74 -11.45
CA VAL A 338 -26.24 26.18 -10.13
C VAL A 338 -25.37 24.98 -9.80
N THR A 339 -25.02 24.15 -10.79
CA THR A 339 -23.99 23.10 -10.60
C THR A 339 -23.32 22.69 -11.89
N LYS A 340 -22.02 22.36 -11.80
CA LYS A 340 -21.26 21.67 -12.87
C LYS A 340 -21.44 20.14 -12.85
N HIS A 341 -21.99 19.58 -11.76
CA HIS A 341 -22.08 18.13 -11.51
C HIS A 341 -23.53 17.60 -11.59
N GLY A 342 -24.33 18.14 -12.51
CA GLY A 342 -25.76 17.79 -12.65
C GLY A 342 -26.01 16.32 -12.96
N ARG A 343 -25.06 15.62 -13.61
CA ARG A 343 -25.11 14.17 -13.84
C ARG A 343 -25.23 13.39 -12.52
N ASN A 344 -24.51 13.83 -11.49
CA ASN A 344 -24.46 13.15 -10.20
C ASN A 344 -25.78 13.37 -9.44
N LEU A 345 -26.31 14.60 -9.43
CA LEU A 345 -27.63 14.90 -8.85
C LEU A 345 -28.75 14.08 -9.50
N ILE A 346 -28.71 13.88 -10.82
CA ILE A 346 -29.71 13.09 -11.54
C ILE A 346 -29.57 11.59 -11.25
N ASN A 347 -28.36 11.05 -11.12
CA ASN A 347 -28.15 9.65 -10.72
C ASN A 347 -28.62 9.38 -9.28
N LEU A 348 -28.34 10.29 -8.35
CA LEU A 348 -28.72 10.18 -6.94
C LEU A 348 -30.22 10.37 -6.69
N TYR A 349 -30.77 11.51 -7.12
CA TYR A 349 -32.10 11.97 -6.73
C TYR A 349 -33.17 11.79 -7.81
N LYS A 350 -32.78 11.47 -9.05
CA LYS A 350 -33.67 11.27 -10.22
C LYS A 350 -34.59 12.48 -10.43
N GLU A 351 -35.88 12.26 -10.73
CA GLU A 351 -36.86 13.34 -10.86
C GLU A 351 -37.03 14.21 -9.59
N ASN A 352 -36.69 13.69 -8.39
CA ASN A 352 -36.82 14.46 -7.14
C ASN A 352 -35.76 15.56 -7.01
N ALA A 353 -34.69 15.53 -7.81
CA ALA A 353 -33.68 16.59 -7.89
C ALA A 353 -34.26 17.96 -8.28
N TYR A 354 -35.45 17.95 -8.91
CA TYR A 354 -36.13 19.15 -9.38
C TYR A 354 -36.97 19.85 -8.28
N PRO A 355 -37.02 21.20 -8.24
CA PRO A 355 -36.18 22.13 -8.99
C PRO A 355 -34.76 22.16 -8.43
N PHE A 356 -33.77 22.05 -9.32
CA PHE A 356 -32.34 21.94 -9.00
C PHE A 356 -31.81 23.22 -8.34
N THR A 357 -32.04 23.36 -7.04
CA THR A 357 -31.74 24.54 -6.23
C THR A 357 -31.05 24.11 -4.95
N GLU A 358 -30.13 24.94 -4.44
CA GLU A 358 -29.31 24.64 -3.26
C GLU A 358 -30.16 24.23 -2.05
N ALA A 359 -31.22 24.98 -1.74
CA ALA A 359 -32.17 24.66 -0.67
C ALA A 359 -32.99 23.37 -0.90
N LYS A 360 -33.20 22.95 -2.16
CA LYS A 360 -33.84 21.67 -2.49
C LYS A 360 -32.86 20.51 -2.33
N VAL A 361 -31.59 20.69 -2.71
CA VAL A 361 -30.52 19.71 -2.52
C VAL A 361 -30.27 19.50 -1.02
N GLU A 362 -30.11 20.57 -0.23
CA GLU A 362 -30.02 20.49 1.24
C GLU A 362 -31.20 19.72 1.87
N LEU A 363 -32.42 19.87 1.34
CA LEU A 363 -33.60 19.18 1.84
C LEU A 363 -33.59 17.68 1.52
N LEU A 364 -33.08 17.31 0.34
CA LEU A 364 -32.93 15.92 -0.08
C LEU A 364 -31.79 15.22 0.69
N GLU A 365 -30.69 15.93 0.95
CA GLU A 365 -29.58 15.47 1.78
C GLU A 365 -30.03 15.22 3.22
N LYS A 366 -30.72 16.19 3.84
CA LYS A 366 -31.30 16.02 5.19
C LYS A 366 -32.32 14.87 5.26
N LYS A 367 -33.06 14.62 4.17
CA LYS A 367 -33.97 13.47 4.07
C LYS A 367 -33.22 12.14 3.94
N MET A 368 -32.12 12.09 3.17
CA MET A 368 -31.23 10.93 3.14
C MET A 368 -30.55 10.69 4.50
N ASP A 369 -30.14 11.74 5.19
CA ASP A 369 -29.63 11.66 6.57
C ASP A 369 -30.67 11.12 7.55
N GLU A 370 -31.97 11.38 7.35
CA GLU A 370 -33.05 10.79 8.16
C GLU A 370 -33.31 9.34 7.79
N GLU A 371 -33.43 9.01 6.51
CA GLU A 371 -33.61 7.64 6.02
C GLU A 371 -32.42 6.72 6.37
N ALA A 372 -31.19 7.25 6.40
CA ALA A 372 -30.00 6.53 6.80
C ALA A 372 -29.95 6.18 8.31
N LYS A 373 -30.72 6.86 9.18
CA LYS A 373 -30.81 6.53 10.61
C LYS A 373 -31.59 5.24 10.86
N ASP A 374 -32.52 4.90 9.96
CA ASP A 374 -33.32 3.67 10.01
C ASP A 374 -32.65 2.49 9.28
N LEU A 375 -31.54 2.72 8.55
CA LEU A 375 -30.75 1.67 7.92
C LEU A 375 -29.88 0.90 8.94
N PRO A 376 -29.67 -0.41 8.78
CA PRO A 376 -28.74 -1.17 9.59
C PRO A 376 -27.30 -0.69 9.33
N ARG A 377 -26.55 -0.46 10.42
CA ARG A 377 -25.17 0.05 10.40
C ARG A 377 -24.17 -0.88 9.71
N SER A 378 -24.47 -2.17 9.63
CA SER A 378 -23.68 -3.15 8.91
C SER A 378 -24.59 -4.20 8.24
N GLU A 379 -24.24 -4.62 7.02
CA GLU A 379 -25.02 -5.59 6.26
C GLU A 379 -24.13 -6.44 5.34
N LYS A 380 -24.56 -7.67 5.02
CA LYS A 380 -23.81 -8.59 4.16
C LYS A 380 -24.35 -8.59 2.75
N HIS A 381 -23.51 -8.20 1.81
CA HIS A 381 -23.87 -8.10 0.41
C HIS A 381 -23.83 -9.47 -0.30
N ILE A 382 -24.55 -9.62 -1.42
CA ILE A 382 -24.58 -10.87 -2.19
C ILE A 382 -23.36 -10.97 -3.12
N GLY A 383 -22.95 -9.85 -3.71
CA GLY A 383 -21.75 -9.75 -4.54
C GLY A 383 -20.43 -9.71 -3.75
N HIS A 384 -20.46 -9.29 -2.48
CA HIS A 384 -19.25 -9.04 -1.68
C HIS A 384 -19.18 -9.87 -0.40
N ARG A 385 -18.02 -10.43 -0.09
CA ARG A 385 -17.86 -11.41 1.01
C ARG A 385 -17.74 -10.79 2.40
N HIS A 386 -17.27 -9.56 2.48
CA HIS A 386 -17.10 -8.85 3.75
C HIS A 386 -18.40 -8.15 4.15
N GLU A 387 -18.55 -7.85 5.43
CA GLU A 387 -19.67 -7.05 5.93
C GLU A 387 -19.44 -5.59 5.56
N LEU A 388 -20.41 -4.96 4.89
CA LEU A 388 -20.34 -3.56 4.50
C LEU A 388 -20.84 -2.70 5.64
N THR A 389 -20.08 -1.68 6.01
CA THR A 389 -20.46 -0.70 7.05
C THR A 389 -21.13 0.49 6.38
N LEU A 390 -22.19 1.00 6.98
CA LEU A 390 -22.85 2.22 6.53
C LEU A 390 -21.99 3.44 6.91
N VAL A 391 -21.45 4.13 5.91
CA VAL A 391 -20.58 5.31 6.04
C VAL A 391 -21.19 6.53 5.37
N SER A 392 -20.69 7.70 5.75
CA SER A 392 -21.06 9.02 5.22
C SER A 392 -19.84 9.92 5.09
N GLU A 393 -19.99 11.06 4.40
CA GLU A 393 -18.92 12.06 4.23
C GLU A 393 -18.34 12.54 5.58
N GLY A 394 -19.18 12.73 6.60
CA GLY A 394 -18.76 13.06 7.97
C GLY A 394 -18.10 11.91 8.76
N SER A 395 -18.02 10.70 8.19
CA SER A 395 -17.43 9.50 8.81
C SER A 395 -16.40 8.77 7.93
N GLY A 396 -16.02 9.34 6.78
CA GLY A 396 -14.94 8.86 5.92
C GLY A 396 -15.37 8.29 4.55
N GLY A 397 -16.66 8.25 4.24
CA GLY A 397 -17.17 7.87 2.92
C GLY A 397 -17.31 9.10 2.00
N GLY A 398 -16.33 9.32 1.12
CA GLY A 398 -16.38 10.40 0.12
C GLY A 398 -17.28 10.08 -1.10
N PRO A 399 -17.24 10.90 -2.16
CA PRO A 399 -17.84 10.52 -3.44
C PRO A 399 -17.17 9.26 -4.00
N PHE A 400 -17.97 8.23 -4.25
CA PHE A 400 -17.53 6.85 -4.56
C PHE A 400 -17.99 6.40 -5.95
N ILE A 401 -17.44 5.30 -6.46
CA ILE A 401 -17.98 4.60 -7.64
C ILE A 401 -18.53 3.26 -7.17
N CYS A 402 -19.83 3.05 -7.37
CA CYS A 402 -20.54 1.89 -6.87
C CYS A 402 -20.13 0.61 -7.62
N CYS A 403 -19.43 -0.30 -6.93
CA CYS A 403 -18.83 -1.51 -7.53
C CYS A 403 -19.85 -2.48 -8.18
N ASP A 404 -21.14 -2.35 -7.87
CA ASP A 404 -22.24 -3.14 -8.43
C ASP A 404 -22.81 -2.58 -9.75
N CYS A 405 -22.63 -1.29 -10.04
CA CYS A 405 -23.29 -0.64 -11.19
C CYS A 405 -22.42 0.38 -11.95
N ASP A 406 -21.17 0.58 -11.53
CA ASP A 406 -20.18 1.50 -12.12
C ASP A 406 -20.66 2.97 -12.23
N GLU A 407 -21.60 3.35 -11.35
CA GLU A 407 -22.13 4.72 -11.26
C GLU A 407 -21.56 5.46 -10.05
N GLN A 408 -21.25 6.74 -10.23
CA GLN A 408 -20.76 7.60 -9.15
C GLN A 408 -21.89 7.92 -8.15
N GLY A 409 -21.62 7.69 -6.86
CA GLY A 409 -22.47 8.07 -5.73
C GLY A 409 -21.77 9.08 -4.80
N SER A 410 -22.53 9.65 -3.87
CA SER A 410 -22.04 10.51 -2.78
C SER A 410 -23.00 10.47 -1.59
N GLY A 411 -22.65 11.13 -0.47
CA GLY A 411 -23.44 11.06 0.76
C GLY A 411 -23.27 9.73 1.50
N TRP A 412 -24.29 8.87 1.50
CA TRP A 412 -24.28 7.61 2.26
C TRP A 412 -23.97 6.39 1.39
N ALA A 413 -23.03 5.56 1.84
CA ALA A 413 -22.57 4.35 1.15
C ALA A 413 -22.51 3.15 2.10
N TYR A 414 -22.64 1.94 1.56
CA TYR A 414 -22.22 0.71 2.23
C TYR A 414 -20.78 0.40 1.78
N GLN A 415 -19.80 0.72 2.63
CA GLN A 415 -18.37 0.57 2.36
C GLN A 415 -17.78 -0.64 3.09
N CYS A 416 -16.98 -1.43 2.39
CA CYS A 416 -16.12 -2.43 2.99
C CYS A 416 -14.81 -1.80 3.49
N ILE A 417 -14.71 -1.55 4.80
CA ILE A 417 -13.50 -1.02 5.45
C ILE A 417 -12.25 -1.88 5.15
N GLN A 418 -12.43 -3.18 4.86
CA GLN A 418 -11.32 -4.11 4.59
C GLN A 418 -10.76 -4.06 3.15
N CYS A 419 -11.47 -3.45 2.18
CA CYS A 419 -11.01 -3.44 0.78
C CYS A 419 -11.59 -2.33 -0.14
N GLY A 420 -12.26 -1.31 0.40
CA GLY A 420 -12.82 -0.20 -0.39
C GLY A 420 -13.97 -0.58 -1.33
N TYR A 421 -14.65 -1.72 -1.12
CA TYR A 421 -15.82 -2.09 -1.92
C TYR A 421 -17.03 -1.24 -1.49
N GLU A 422 -17.54 -0.40 -2.38
CA GLU A 422 -18.54 0.62 -2.06
C GLU A 422 -19.79 0.42 -2.91
N VAL A 423 -20.98 0.43 -2.28
CA VAL A 423 -22.27 0.36 -2.99
C VAL A 423 -23.30 1.34 -2.44
N HIS A 424 -24.23 1.74 -3.31
CA HIS A 424 -25.37 2.57 -2.95
C HIS A 424 -26.26 1.89 -1.89
N THR A 425 -26.74 2.68 -0.92
CA THR A 425 -27.72 2.25 0.11
C THR A 425 -29.00 1.63 -0.46
N ASN A 426 -29.36 1.99 -1.69
CA ASN A 426 -30.56 1.54 -2.38
C ASN A 426 -30.43 0.19 -3.12
N LEU A 427 -29.22 -0.39 -3.25
CA LEU A 427 -29.02 -1.69 -3.92
C LEU A 427 -29.35 -2.89 -3.01
N LYS A 428 -30.46 -2.81 -2.27
CA LYS A 428 -30.89 -3.88 -1.36
C LYS A 428 -31.66 -4.96 -2.09
N MET A 429 -30.98 -6.11 -2.20
CA MET A 429 -31.49 -7.41 -2.62
C MET A 429 -31.93 -7.51 -4.09
N GLY A 430 -31.63 -8.67 -4.68
CA GLY A 430 -32.25 -9.09 -5.94
C GLY A 430 -33.73 -9.39 -5.71
N VAL A 431 -34.58 -8.37 -5.86
CA VAL A 431 -36.02 -8.57 -6.07
C VAL A 431 -36.20 -9.20 -7.45
N THR A 432 -36.40 -10.51 -7.49
CA THR A 432 -37.01 -11.15 -8.65
C THR A 432 -38.40 -10.57 -8.84
N GLU A 433 -38.62 -9.82 -9.92
CA GLU A 433 -39.97 -9.34 -10.25
C GLU A 433 -40.94 -10.52 -10.37
N ASN A 434 -42.18 -10.31 -9.91
CA ASN A 434 -43.13 -11.40 -9.68
C ASN A 434 -43.60 -12.06 -10.97
N SER A 435 -43.06 -13.24 -11.30
CA SER A 435 -43.73 -14.22 -12.17
C SER A 435 -44.79 -15.02 -11.39
N SER A 436 -45.66 -14.33 -10.65
CA SER A 436 -46.62 -14.95 -9.71
C SER A 436 -48.00 -15.20 -10.34
N ASP A 437 -48.02 -15.68 -11.58
CA ASP A 437 -49.24 -15.85 -12.38
C ASP A 437 -49.27 -17.20 -13.14
N MET A 438 -48.84 -18.28 -12.47
CA MET A 438 -49.17 -19.68 -12.79
C MET A 438 -48.62 -20.64 -11.71
N GLU A 439 -49.48 -21.11 -10.79
CA GLU A 439 -49.51 -22.48 -10.20
C GLU A 439 -50.50 -22.60 -9.02
N GLU A 440 -51.78 -22.27 -9.25
CA GLU A 440 -52.85 -22.65 -8.30
C GLU A 440 -53.36 -24.07 -8.61
N THR A 441 -52.56 -25.11 -8.31
CA THR A 441 -53.10 -26.48 -8.15
C THR A 441 -52.16 -27.40 -7.36
N LEU A 442 -52.74 -28.32 -6.56
CA LEU A 442 -52.08 -29.45 -5.88
C LEU A 442 -51.02 -29.00 -4.85
N ILE A 443 -51.34 -29.01 -3.55
CA ILE A 443 -51.27 -30.23 -2.73
C ILE A 443 -52.27 -30.16 -1.56
N GLY A 444 -53.08 -31.21 -1.41
CA GLY A 444 -53.83 -31.49 -0.18
C GLY A 444 -53.22 -32.65 0.60
N MET A 445 -53.77 -32.92 1.79
CA MET A 445 -53.37 -34.02 2.70
C MET A 445 -52.03 -33.85 3.42
N GLY A 446 -52.01 -32.95 4.41
CA GLY A 446 -50.92 -32.80 5.38
C GLY A 446 -50.79 -33.93 6.41
N SER A 447 -50.10 -33.66 7.52
CA SER A 447 -50.10 -34.54 8.71
C SER A 447 -49.77 -33.80 10.00
N ILE A 448 -50.66 -33.96 10.99
CA ILE A 448 -50.40 -34.18 12.43
C ILE A 448 -49.30 -33.32 13.08
N GLY A 449 -49.71 -32.37 13.92
CA GLY A 449 -48.82 -31.68 14.87
C GLY A 449 -48.70 -32.39 16.23
N ALA A 450 -47.66 -32.06 17.00
CA ALA A 450 -47.49 -32.44 18.39
C ALA A 450 -46.80 -31.32 19.20
N ILE A 451 -47.24 -31.09 20.44
CA ILE A 451 -46.72 -30.05 21.34
C ILE A 451 -45.85 -30.68 22.42
N SER A 452 -44.63 -30.17 22.64
CA SER A 452 -43.94 -30.29 23.93
C SER A 452 -42.93 -29.15 24.16
N ARG A 453 -42.46 -28.98 25.40
CA ARG A 453 -41.73 -27.79 25.86
C ARG A 453 -40.25 -28.05 26.11
N SER A 454 -39.43 -27.04 25.79
CA SER A 454 -38.23 -26.58 26.51
C SER A 454 -37.25 -27.63 27.08
N ARG A 455 -36.04 -27.67 26.51
CA ARG A 455 -34.80 -27.67 27.29
C ARG A 455 -33.68 -26.98 26.51
N SER A 456 -32.95 -26.10 27.18
CA SER A 456 -31.80 -25.39 26.62
C SER A 456 -30.55 -26.25 26.70
N THR A 457 -30.11 -26.76 25.56
CA THR A 457 -28.79 -27.39 25.39
C THR A 457 -28.17 -26.81 24.12
N ASN A 458 -27.02 -26.15 24.22
CA ASN A 458 -26.30 -25.63 23.05
C ASN A 458 -25.72 -26.79 22.24
N SER A 459 -26.50 -27.32 21.31
CA SER A 459 -26.04 -28.27 20.31
C SER A 459 -25.19 -27.52 19.28
N ILE A 460 -23.87 -27.68 19.35
CA ILE A 460 -22.95 -27.23 18.30
C ILE A 460 -23.29 -28.01 17.03
N SER A 461 -23.94 -27.35 16.08
CA SER A 461 -24.35 -27.95 14.82
C SER A 461 -23.15 -28.04 13.87
N LEU A 462 -22.44 -29.16 13.91
CA LEU A 462 -21.38 -29.47 12.95
C LEU A 462 -21.97 -29.58 11.53
N GLN A 463 -21.83 -28.51 10.75
CA GLN A 463 -22.27 -28.45 9.35
C GLN A 463 -21.34 -29.27 8.44
N PHE A 464 -21.51 -30.59 8.47
CA PHE A 464 -20.91 -31.47 7.46
C PHE A 464 -21.61 -31.29 6.11
N SER A 465 -20.98 -30.54 5.20
CA SER A 465 -21.44 -30.41 3.82
C SER A 465 -21.01 -31.62 3.00
N ILE A 466 -21.92 -32.57 2.78
CA ILE A 466 -21.65 -33.75 1.95
C ILE A 466 -21.65 -33.33 0.47
N ILE A 467 -20.46 -32.96 -0.03
CA ILE A 467 -20.23 -32.55 -1.41
C ILE A 467 -19.35 -33.60 -2.10
N TYR A 468 -19.81 -34.13 -3.22
CA TYR A 468 -19.02 -35.03 -4.06
C TYR A 468 -17.78 -34.31 -4.61
N ARG A 469 -16.61 -34.93 -4.47
CA ARG A 469 -15.36 -34.48 -5.10
C ARG A 469 -15.33 -34.95 -6.55
N SER A 470 -15.12 -34.02 -7.47
CA SER A 470 -15.01 -34.32 -8.91
C SER A 470 -13.59 -34.76 -9.26
N GLU A 471 -13.46 -35.86 -9.99
CA GLU A 471 -12.21 -36.30 -10.61
C GLU A 471 -12.21 -35.93 -12.10
N TYR A 472 -11.15 -35.28 -12.57
CA TYR A 472 -10.94 -34.85 -13.94
C TYR A 472 -9.73 -35.60 -14.55
N ARG A 473 -9.69 -35.72 -15.88
CA ARG A 473 -8.61 -36.39 -16.64
C ARG A 473 -8.13 -35.55 -17.83
N THR A 474 -8.30 -34.25 -17.72
CA THR A 474 -8.19 -33.28 -18.83
C THR A 474 -6.99 -32.35 -18.62
N VAL A 475 -5.82 -32.96 -18.39
CA VAL A 475 -4.53 -32.25 -18.37
C VAL A 475 -4.17 -31.86 -19.80
N SER A 476 -4.18 -30.56 -20.10
CA SER A 476 -3.87 -30.04 -21.43
C SER A 476 -2.37 -29.85 -21.64
N GLY A 477 -1.64 -29.45 -20.60
CA GLY A 477 -0.20 -29.20 -20.65
C GLY A 477 0.49 -29.23 -19.29
N VAL A 478 1.81 -29.34 -19.31
CA VAL A 478 2.69 -29.32 -18.14
C VAL A 478 3.88 -28.43 -18.48
N ALA A 479 4.16 -27.42 -17.64
CA ALA A 479 5.19 -26.40 -17.89
C ALA A 479 5.91 -26.08 -16.57
N GLY A 480 7.18 -26.49 -16.46
CA GLY A 480 7.95 -26.34 -15.21
C GLY A 480 7.20 -26.96 -14.01
N PRO A 481 6.92 -26.20 -12.93
CA PRO A 481 6.16 -26.66 -11.76
C PRO A 481 4.62 -26.68 -11.97
N LEU A 482 4.14 -26.23 -13.13
CA LEU A 482 2.71 -26.00 -13.40
C LEU A 482 2.09 -27.13 -14.24
N VAL A 483 0.83 -27.42 -13.96
CA VAL A 483 -0.06 -28.32 -14.71
C VAL A 483 -1.29 -27.52 -15.12
N ILE A 484 -1.60 -27.50 -16.40
CA ILE A 484 -2.75 -26.79 -16.96
C ILE A 484 -3.87 -27.80 -17.17
N LEU A 485 -5.05 -27.47 -16.65
CA LEU A 485 -6.28 -28.23 -16.80
C LEU A 485 -7.25 -27.48 -17.70
N ASP A 486 -7.92 -28.21 -18.58
CA ASP A 486 -8.95 -27.71 -19.48
C ASP A 486 -10.26 -28.50 -19.26
N LYS A 487 -11.40 -27.95 -19.68
CA LYS A 487 -12.73 -28.53 -19.47
C LYS A 487 -13.26 -29.28 -20.70
N ASP A 488 -12.65 -29.07 -21.86
CA ASP A 488 -13.12 -29.49 -23.19
C ASP A 488 -13.19 -31.02 -23.47
N ASN A 489 -13.05 -31.90 -22.47
CA ASN A 489 -13.14 -33.35 -22.64
C ASN A 489 -13.79 -34.10 -21.44
N ILE A 490 -14.89 -33.57 -20.88
CA ILE A 490 -15.71 -34.31 -19.90
C ILE A 490 -16.50 -35.45 -20.59
N VAL A 491 -15.85 -36.59 -20.80
CA VAL A 491 -16.51 -37.82 -21.24
C VAL A 491 -17.14 -38.54 -20.03
N PHE A 492 -18.38 -38.17 -19.69
CA PHE A 492 -19.19 -38.90 -18.71
C PHE A 492 -19.59 -40.27 -19.25
N SER A 493 -18.74 -41.27 -19.04
CA SER A 493 -19.07 -42.68 -19.24
C SER A 493 -19.37 -43.35 -17.90
N TRP A 494 -20.66 -43.45 -17.54
CA TRP A 494 -21.30 -44.67 -17.04
C TRP A 494 -22.82 -44.47 -16.87
N ALA A 495 -23.58 -45.55 -17.08
CA ALA A 495 -25.01 -45.74 -16.77
C ALA A 495 -25.93 -44.48 -16.78
N GLY A 496 -26.64 -44.25 -17.88
CA GLY A 496 -27.45 -43.05 -18.09
C GLY A 496 -28.62 -42.83 -17.12
N ILE A 497 -28.40 -41.97 -16.12
CA ILE A 497 -29.42 -41.15 -15.45
C ILE A 497 -28.86 -39.72 -15.43
N ILE A 498 -29.49 -38.80 -16.17
CA ILE A 498 -29.10 -37.38 -16.15
C ILE A 498 -29.83 -36.69 -15.00
N LEU A 499 -29.17 -36.62 -13.83
CA LEU A 499 -29.50 -35.64 -12.81
C LEU A 499 -28.60 -34.42 -13.02
N SER A 500 -29.21 -33.26 -13.27
CA SER A 500 -28.49 -32.00 -13.43
C SER A 500 -28.01 -31.48 -12.07
N TRP A 501 -26.87 -32.00 -11.60
CA TRP A 501 -26.18 -31.48 -10.43
C TRP A 501 -25.33 -30.28 -10.83
N ASN A 502 -25.57 -29.13 -10.19
CA ASN A 502 -24.89 -27.88 -10.48
C ASN A 502 -23.40 -27.94 -10.05
N VAL A 503 -22.52 -28.36 -10.97
CA VAL A 503 -21.07 -28.46 -10.74
C VAL A 503 -20.45 -27.06 -10.75
N LYS A 504 -20.43 -26.42 -9.57
CA LYS A 504 -19.69 -25.17 -9.34
C LYS A 504 -18.21 -25.36 -9.73
N GLY A 505 -17.65 -24.38 -10.44
CA GLY A 505 -16.28 -24.42 -10.96
C GLY A 505 -15.18 -24.47 -9.88
N PRO A 506 -13.91 -24.52 -10.31
CA PRO A 506 -12.76 -24.47 -9.40
C PRO A 506 -12.72 -23.14 -8.63
N LYS A 507 -11.94 -23.09 -7.53
CA LYS A 507 -11.67 -21.87 -6.78
C LYS A 507 -10.17 -21.54 -6.71
N TYR A 508 -9.88 -20.24 -6.65
CA TYR A 508 -8.55 -19.73 -6.34
C TYR A 508 -8.03 -20.32 -5.01
N GLN A 509 -6.74 -20.68 -4.96
CA GLN A 509 -6.06 -21.31 -3.83
C GLN A 509 -6.65 -22.67 -3.36
N GLU A 510 -7.56 -23.28 -4.12
CA GLU A 510 -8.10 -24.61 -3.83
C GLU A 510 -7.02 -25.69 -3.94
N ILE A 511 -7.01 -26.65 -3.01
CA ILE A 511 -6.14 -27.82 -3.08
C ILE A 511 -6.72 -28.87 -4.03
N VAL A 512 -5.84 -29.46 -4.84
CA VAL A 512 -6.13 -30.63 -5.66
C VAL A 512 -5.20 -31.80 -5.31
N ASN A 513 -5.74 -33.02 -5.40
CA ASN A 513 -4.96 -34.25 -5.30
C ASN A 513 -4.74 -34.82 -6.71
N ILE A 514 -3.49 -34.94 -7.13
CA ILE A 514 -3.09 -35.46 -8.44
C ILE A 514 -2.66 -36.91 -8.27
N ARG A 515 -3.37 -37.85 -8.90
CA ARG A 515 -2.98 -39.26 -9.00
C ARG A 515 -2.30 -39.50 -10.33
N LEU A 516 -1.01 -39.85 -10.30
CA LEU A 516 -0.25 -40.21 -11.49
C LEU A 516 -0.63 -41.63 -11.97
N GLY A 517 -0.28 -41.97 -13.21
CA GLY A 517 -0.55 -43.29 -13.80
C GLY A 517 0.17 -44.46 -13.13
N ASP A 518 1.18 -44.20 -12.29
CA ASP A 518 1.85 -45.18 -11.43
C ASP A 518 1.11 -45.43 -10.09
N GLY A 519 0.04 -44.68 -9.81
CA GLY A 519 -0.72 -44.71 -8.57
C GLY A 519 -0.21 -43.78 -7.47
N THR A 520 0.88 -43.04 -7.69
CA THR A 520 1.40 -42.07 -6.70
C THR A 520 0.47 -40.85 -6.61
N THR A 521 0.31 -40.32 -5.39
CA THR A 521 -0.49 -39.12 -5.11
C THR A 521 0.42 -37.94 -4.81
N ARG A 522 0.28 -36.84 -5.56
CA ARG A 522 0.86 -35.53 -5.28
C ARG A 522 -0.24 -34.54 -4.91
N ARG A 523 0.14 -33.46 -4.21
CA ARG A 523 -0.74 -32.32 -3.91
C ARG A 523 -0.39 -31.17 -4.83
N GLY A 524 -1.39 -30.36 -5.15
CA GLY A 524 -1.19 -29.09 -5.82
C GLY A 524 -2.21 -28.06 -5.38
N GLN A 525 -1.98 -26.81 -5.77
CA GLN A 525 -2.83 -25.67 -5.47
C GLN A 525 -3.22 -24.95 -6.76
N VAL A 526 -4.49 -24.56 -6.89
CA VAL A 526 -4.95 -23.72 -7.99
C VAL A 526 -4.40 -22.31 -7.80
N LEU A 527 -3.54 -21.88 -8.72
CA LEU A 527 -3.02 -20.50 -8.76
C LEU A 527 -3.93 -19.57 -9.55
N GLU A 528 -4.50 -20.03 -10.65
CA GLU A 528 -5.21 -19.17 -11.60
C GLU A 528 -6.37 -19.91 -12.27
N ILE A 529 -7.43 -19.17 -12.60
CA ILE A 529 -8.62 -19.68 -13.26
C ILE A 529 -9.05 -18.65 -14.32
N ASP A 530 -9.03 -19.06 -15.59
CA ASP A 530 -9.54 -18.29 -16.71
C ASP A 530 -10.69 -19.06 -17.36
N GLY A 531 -11.93 -18.63 -17.07
CA GLY A 531 -13.16 -19.24 -17.56
C GLY A 531 -13.28 -20.74 -17.26
N GLU A 532 -12.89 -21.56 -18.24
CA GLU A 532 -12.97 -23.01 -18.22
C GLU A 532 -11.62 -23.69 -17.83
N LYS A 533 -10.51 -22.92 -17.81
CA LYS A 533 -9.15 -23.41 -17.56
C LYS A 533 -8.73 -23.16 -16.11
N ALA A 534 -7.89 -24.04 -15.58
CA ALA A 534 -7.26 -23.87 -14.27
C ALA A 534 -5.76 -24.18 -14.33
N VAL A 535 -4.94 -23.27 -13.79
CA VAL A 535 -3.50 -23.46 -13.61
C VAL A 535 -3.24 -23.97 -12.20
N VAL A 536 -2.68 -25.18 -12.11
CA VAL A 536 -2.33 -25.85 -10.85
C VAL A 536 -0.82 -25.90 -10.69
N GLN A 537 -0.32 -25.46 -9.55
CA GLN A 537 1.07 -25.69 -9.13
C GLN A 537 1.17 -26.99 -8.33
N VAL A 538 2.17 -27.84 -8.63
CA VAL A 538 2.31 -29.16 -7.98
C VAL A 538 3.44 -29.15 -6.95
N PHE A 539 3.13 -29.39 -5.68
CA PHE A 539 4.08 -29.27 -4.57
C PHE A 539 5.24 -30.26 -4.69
N GLU A 540 4.95 -31.55 -4.92
CA GLU A 540 5.98 -32.57 -5.16
C GLU A 540 6.53 -32.57 -6.61
N GLY A 541 6.37 -31.47 -7.35
CA GLY A 541 6.86 -31.29 -8.72
C GLY A 541 6.11 -32.09 -9.79
N THR A 542 6.46 -31.86 -11.06
CA THR A 542 5.72 -32.36 -12.23
C THR A 542 6.33 -33.61 -12.89
N SER A 543 7.55 -34.01 -12.52
CA SER A 543 8.27 -35.15 -13.10
C SER A 543 7.46 -36.44 -13.08
N GLY A 544 7.08 -36.97 -14.25
CA GLY A 544 6.28 -38.20 -14.39
C GLY A 544 4.76 -38.01 -14.52
N ILE A 545 4.26 -36.76 -14.52
CA ILE A 545 2.86 -36.47 -14.88
C ILE A 545 2.67 -36.70 -16.39
N ASP A 546 1.67 -37.51 -16.74
CA ASP A 546 1.22 -37.77 -18.12
C ASP A 546 -0.18 -37.22 -18.36
N ASN A 547 -0.47 -36.75 -19.58
CA ASN A 547 -1.74 -36.10 -19.91
C ASN A 547 -2.94 -37.07 -20.00
N LYS A 548 -2.74 -38.39 -20.08
CA LYS A 548 -3.82 -39.38 -20.33
C LYS A 548 -4.17 -40.22 -19.11
N TYR A 549 -3.18 -40.64 -18.34
CA TYR A 549 -3.37 -41.53 -17.18
C TYR A 549 -3.43 -40.80 -15.84
N THR A 550 -2.97 -39.54 -15.77
CA THR A 550 -3.10 -38.72 -14.56
C THR A 550 -4.56 -38.34 -14.33
N THR A 551 -5.03 -38.43 -13.08
CA THR A 551 -6.34 -37.91 -12.67
C THR A 551 -6.17 -36.83 -11.59
N VAL A 552 -6.96 -35.77 -11.67
CA VAL A 552 -6.92 -34.65 -10.72
C VAL A 552 -8.25 -34.55 -9.98
N GLN A 553 -8.20 -34.66 -8.65
CA GLN A 553 -9.37 -34.54 -7.78
C GLN A 553 -9.36 -33.19 -7.06
N PHE A 554 -10.37 -32.37 -7.33
CA PHE A 554 -10.58 -31.08 -6.69
C PHE A 554 -11.20 -31.28 -5.30
N THR A 555 -10.61 -30.67 -4.26
CA THR A 555 -11.03 -30.90 -2.86
C THR A 555 -12.12 -29.93 -2.38
N ARG A 556 -12.29 -28.79 -3.06
CA ARG A 556 -13.14 -27.63 -2.72
C ARG A 556 -12.79 -26.91 -1.40
N GLU A 557 -11.61 -27.19 -0.87
CA GLU A 557 -11.05 -26.54 0.31
C GLU A 557 -9.67 -25.93 0.00
N VAL A 558 -9.32 -24.86 0.71
CA VAL A 558 -7.97 -24.27 0.75
C VAL A 558 -7.02 -25.15 1.55
N LEU A 559 -5.71 -24.85 1.51
CA LEU A 559 -4.71 -25.62 2.25
C LEU A 559 -4.86 -25.42 3.77
N LYS A 560 -5.34 -26.47 4.45
CA LYS A 560 -5.44 -26.51 5.90
C LYS A 560 -4.40 -27.43 6.53
N THR A 561 -3.84 -26.99 7.65
CA THR A 561 -2.97 -27.80 8.51
C THR A 561 -3.79 -28.45 9.63
N PRO A 562 -3.62 -29.77 9.88
CA PRO A 562 -4.08 -30.39 11.12
C PRO A 562 -3.25 -29.85 12.29
N VAL A 563 -3.90 -29.23 13.28
CA VAL A 563 -3.24 -28.71 14.50
C VAL A 563 -3.68 -29.45 15.75
N SER A 564 -2.75 -29.64 16.69
CA SER A 564 -2.99 -30.18 18.03
C SER A 564 -1.81 -29.84 18.96
N MET A 565 -2.02 -29.85 20.29
CA MET A 565 -0.92 -29.77 21.26
C MET A 565 0.06 -30.96 21.16
N ASP A 566 -0.36 -32.10 20.61
CA ASP A 566 0.47 -33.29 20.31
C ASP A 566 1.56 -33.03 19.25
N MET A 567 1.68 -31.80 18.72
CA MET A 567 2.74 -31.37 17.80
C MET A 567 4.02 -30.90 18.52
N LEU A 568 3.98 -30.66 19.83
CA LEU A 568 5.18 -30.38 20.63
C LEU A 568 6.02 -31.66 20.80
N GLY A 569 7.34 -31.57 20.63
CA GLY A 569 8.24 -32.74 20.61
C GLY A 569 8.20 -33.58 19.33
N ARG A 570 7.49 -33.13 18.28
CA ARG A 570 7.39 -33.83 16.99
C ARG A 570 8.24 -33.16 15.91
N ILE A 571 8.67 -33.95 14.91
CA ILE A 571 9.38 -33.49 13.72
C ILE A 571 8.53 -33.76 12.47
N PHE A 572 8.26 -32.70 11.71
CA PHE A 572 7.52 -32.71 10.46
C PHE A 572 8.41 -32.27 9.29
N ASN A 573 8.04 -32.62 8.06
CA ASN A 573 8.62 -32.02 6.86
C ASN A 573 7.89 -30.71 6.48
N GLY A 574 8.40 -30.00 5.47
CA GLY A 574 7.79 -28.77 4.94
C GLY A 574 6.34 -28.93 4.43
N SER A 575 5.92 -30.15 4.10
CA SER A 575 4.54 -30.54 3.75
C SER A 575 3.62 -30.75 4.98
N GLY A 576 4.12 -30.67 6.21
CA GLY A 576 3.38 -30.98 7.44
C GLY A 576 3.20 -32.49 7.73
N LYS A 577 3.98 -33.36 7.07
CA LYS A 577 3.94 -34.83 7.28
C LYS A 577 5.01 -35.20 8.33
N PRO A 578 4.75 -36.05 9.35
CA PRO A 578 5.76 -36.40 10.35
C PRO A 578 6.91 -37.22 9.76
N ILE A 579 8.14 -36.94 10.20
CA ILE A 579 9.40 -37.60 9.77
C ILE A 579 10.18 -38.23 10.93
N ASP A 580 9.63 -38.20 12.14
CA ASP A 580 10.18 -38.80 13.37
C ASP A 580 9.88 -40.32 13.50
N ASN A 581 9.23 -40.94 12.50
CA ASN A 581 8.65 -42.29 12.53
C ASN A 581 7.52 -42.48 13.57
N GLY A 582 7.05 -41.42 14.22
CA GLY A 582 5.85 -41.45 15.03
C GLY A 582 4.57 -41.55 14.18
N PRO A 583 3.42 -41.85 14.79
CA PRO A 583 2.14 -41.90 14.07
C PRO A 583 1.76 -40.53 13.50
N PRO A 584 0.87 -40.50 12.48
CA PRO A 584 0.16 -39.28 12.09
C PRO A 584 -0.51 -38.63 13.29
N ILE A 585 -0.42 -37.30 13.39
CA ILE A 585 -1.08 -36.55 14.46
C ILE A 585 -2.61 -36.64 14.33
N LEU A 586 -3.30 -36.68 15.48
CA LEU A 586 -4.74 -36.56 15.56
C LEU A 586 -5.08 -35.06 15.75
N PRO A 587 -5.66 -34.38 14.74
CA PRO A 587 -5.97 -32.96 14.86
C PRO A 587 -7.11 -32.71 15.85
N GLU A 588 -6.94 -31.66 16.65
CA GLU A 588 -8.02 -31.01 17.40
C GLU A 588 -8.80 -30.06 16.47
N ALA A 589 -8.09 -29.39 15.55
CA ALA A 589 -8.68 -28.52 14.53
C ALA A 589 -7.94 -28.60 13.18
N PHE A 590 -8.57 -28.07 12.13
CA PHE A 590 -7.97 -27.87 10.80
C PHE A 590 -8.01 -26.37 10.47
N LEU A 591 -6.87 -25.69 10.58
CA LEU A 591 -6.74 -24.24 10.35
C LEU A 591 -6.13 -23.96 8.96
N ASP A 592 -6.55 -22.87 8.33
CA ASP A 592 -5.98 -22.39 7.06
C ASP A 592 -4.53 -21.93 7.26
N ILE A 593 -3.59 -22.40 6.42
CA ILE A 593 -2.18 -22.01 6.55
C ILE A 593 -1.94 -20.52 6.32
N SER A 594 -2.86 -19.85 5.63
CA SER A 594 -2.82 -18.42 5.32
C SER A 594 -2.93 -17.55 6.57
N GLY A 595 -3.49 -18.10 7.66
CA GLY A 595 -3.73 -17.38 8.92
C GLY A 595 -4.94 -16.45 8.83
N SER A 596 -4.95 -15.41 9.66
CA SER A 596 -5.93 -14.32 9.59
C SER A 596 -5.28 -13.02 10.08
N SER A 597 -5.59 -11.91 9.43
CA SER A 597 -5.07 -10.59 9.82
C SER A 597 -5.56 -10.22 11.22
N ILE A 598 -4.62 -10.00 12.15
CA ILE A 598 -4.93 -9.55 13.51
C ILE A 598 -5.44 -8.11 13.45
N ASN A 599 -6.63 -7.84 13.98
CA ASN A 599 -7.22 -6.50 14.07
C ASN A 599 -6.26 -5.52 14.81
N PRO A 600 -5.82 -4.41 14.19
CA PRO A 600 -4.92 -3.46 14.83
C PRO A 600 -5.43 -2.89 16.16
N SER A 601 -6.75 -2.72 16.33
CA SER A 601 -7.31 -2.22 17.60
C SER A 601 -7.30 -3.24 18.74
N GLU A 602 -7.09 -4.52 18.43
CA GLU A 602 -6.98 -5.61 19.40
C GLU A 602 -5.51 -5.96 19.70
N ARG A 603 -4.52 -5.33 19.04
CA ARG A 603 -3.10 -5.55 19.31
C ARG A 603 -2.67 -4.86 20.60
N THR A 604 -2.14 -5.62 21.55
CA THR A 604 -1.46 -5.08 22.74
C THR A 604 0.01 -4.83 22.44
N TYR A 605 0.55 -3.69 22.87
CA TYR A 605 1.96 -3.34 22.65
C TYR A 605 2.93 -4.31 23.36
N PRO A 606 4.03 -4.75 22.72
CA PRO A 606 5.08 -5.57 23.36
C PRO A 606 5.88 -4.79 24.43
N GLU A 607 5.57 -4.98 25.71
CA GLU A 607 6.36 -4.40 26.83
C GLU A 607 7.36 -5.41 27.45
N GLU A 608 6.98 -6.67 27.59
CA GLU A 608 7.75 -7.66 28.35
C GLU A 608 9.04 -8.08 27.62
N MET A 609 10.21 -7.91 28.24
CA MET A 609 11.48 -8.36 27.64
C MET A 609 11.65 -9.89 27.73
N ILE A 610 12.08 -10.50 26.63
CA ILE A 610 12.63 -11.86 26.59
C ILE A 610 14.13 -11.78 26.89
N GLN A 611 14.60 -12.59 27.84
CA GLN A 611 16.01 -12.84 28.06
C GLN A 611 16.46 -13.91 27.07
N THR A 612 17.44 -13.59 26.22
CA THR A 612 18.03 -14.54 25.26
C THR A 612 19.27 -15.22 25.81
N GLY A 613 19.83 -14.73 26.92
CA GLY A 613 21.05 -15.25 27.54
C GLY A 613 22.34 -14.70 26.92
N ILE A 614 22.28 -14.06 25.75
CA ILE A 614 23.42 -13.53 24.99
C ILE A 614 23.62 -12.05 25.36
N SER A 615 24.80 -11.67 25.90
CA SER A 615 24.99 -10.30 26.42
C SER A 615 24.93 -9.19 25.36
N THR A 616 25.19 -9.47 24.08
CA THR A 616 24.89 -8.52 22.99
C THR A 616 23.40 -8.30 22.81
N ILE A 617 22.61 -9.37 22.75
CA ILE A 617 21.18 -9.24 22.49
C ILE A 617 20.49 -8.66 23.75
N ASP A 618 20.82 -9.17 24.93
CA ASP A 618 20.17 -8.71 26.16
C ASP A 618 20.54 -7.26 26.55
N VAL A 619 21.76 -6.77 26.24
CA VAL A 619 22.24 -5.41 26.64
C VAL A 619 22.53 -4.46 25.46
N MET A 620 22.35 -4.90 24.21
CA MET A 620 22.32 -4.02 23.03
C MET A 620 21.08 -4.21 22.15
N ASN A 621 20.40 -5.37 22.13
CA ASN A 621 19.26 -5.68 21.24
C ASN A 621 18.02 -6.30 21.96
N SER A 622 17.53 -5.72 23.06
CA SER A 622 16.50 -6.34 23.91
C SER A 622 15.24 -6.72 23.14
N ILE A 623 14.96 -8.02 23.01
CA ILE A 623 13.79 -8.50 22.27
C ILE A 623 12.55 -8.39 23.16
N ALA A 624 11.54 -7.65 22.71
CA ALA A 624 10.24 -7.59 23.35
C ALA A 624 9.36 -8.78 22.95
N ARG A 625 8.55 -9.24 23.90
CA ARG A 625 7.68 -10.42 23.77
C ARG A 625 6.50 -10.12 22.85
N GLY A 626 6.56 -10.64 21.64
CA GLY A 626 5.64 -10.30 20.55
C GLY A 626 6.29 -9.51 19.41
N GLN A 627 7.54 -9.05 19.57
CA GLN A 627 8.29 -8.34 18.52
C GLN A 627 8.62 -9.27 17.34
N LYS A 628 8.78 -8.66 16.17
CA LYS A 628 9.35 -9.29 14.97
C LYS A 628 10.74 -8.71 14.69
N ILE A 629 11.81 -9.46 15.01
CA ILE A 629 13.20 -9.00 14.88
C ILE A 629 14.07 -10.03 14.13
N PRO A 630 14.55 -9.73 12.91
CA PRO A 630 15.31 -10.64 12.08
C PRO A 630 16.76 -10.74 12.53
N LEU A 631 17.39 -11.84 12.13
CA LEU A 631 18.83 -12.05 12.21
C LEU A 631 19.39 -12.03 10.77
N PHE A 632 20.10 -10.95 10.44
CA PHE A 632 20.78 -10.80 9.15
C PHE A 632 22.16 -11.44 9.27
N SER A 633 22.46 -12.42 8.44
CA SER A 633 23.73 -13.15 8.39
C SER A 633 24.29 -13.14 6.98
N ALA A 634 25.51 -13.62 6.80
CA ALA A 634 26.06 -13.98 5.50
C ALA A 634 26.38 -15.48 5.42
N ALA A 635 26.66 -15.97 4.21
CA ALA A 635 27.16 -17.32 3.99
C ALA A 635 28.46 -17.57 4.80
N GLY A 636 28.55 -18.74 5.44
CA GLY A 636 29.70 -19.13 6.26
C GLY A 636 29.77 -18.57 7.69
N LEU A 637 28.82 -17.72 8.12
CA LEU A 637 28.75 -17.20 9.49
C LEU A 637 27.91 -18.09 10.41
N PRO A 638 28.17 -18.14 11.73
CA PRO A 638 27.56 -19.10 12.67
C PRO A 638 26.12 -18.73 13.12
N HIS A 639 25.28 -18.24 12.21
CA HIS A 639 23.87 -17.92 12.49
C HIS A 639 23.10 -19.11 13.07
N ASN A 640 23.38 -20.33 12.62
CA ASN A 640 22.74 -21.54 13.13
C ASN A 640 23.11 -21.84 14.59
N GLU A 641 24.37 -21.59 14.99
CA GLU A 641 24.83 -21.80 16.37
C GLU A 641 24.20 -20.79 17.33
N ILE A 642 24.06 -19.53 16.88
CA ILE A 642 23.40 -18.45 17.62
C ILE A 642 21.88 -18.69 17.70
N ALA A 643 21.25 -19.15 16.62
CA ALA A 643 19.83 -19.55 16.64
C ALA A 643 19.56 -20.70 17.62
N ALA A 644 20.42 -21.72 17.61
CA ALA A 644 20.34 -22.81 18.58
C ALA A 644 20.61 -22.31 20.02
N GLN A 645 21.56 -21.39 20.21
CA GLN A 645 21.79 -20.75 21.51
C GLN A 645 20.53 -20.01 22.01
N ILE A 646 19.89 -19.19 21.17
CA ILE A 646 18.65 -18.50 21.52
C ILE A 646 17.55 -19.53 21.88
N CYS A 647 17.38 -20.60 21.11
CA CYS A 647 16.43 -21.68 21.47
C CYS A 647 16.72 -22.34 22.82
N ARG A 648 18.00 -22.58 23.17
CA ARG A 648 18.40 -23.19 24.45
C ARG A 648 18.23 -22.23 25.64
N GLN A 649 18.40 -20.92 25.42
CA GLN A 649 18.60 -19.93 26.47
C GLN A 649 17.41 -18.95 26.63
N ALA A 650 16.46 -18.91 25.69
CA ALA A 650 15.32 -18.02 25.73
C ALA A 650 14.39 -18.28 26.94
N GLY A 651 14.09 -17.22 27.69
CA GLY A 651 13.18 -17.23 28.82
C GLY A 651 12.66 -15.84 29.18
N LEU A 652 11.81 -15.77 30.19
CA LEU A 652 11.33 -14.50 30.75
C LEU A 652 12.33 -13.95 31.78
N VAL A 653 12.52 -12.62 31.80
CA VAL A 653 13.38 -11.95 32.79
C VAL A 653 12.81 -12.14 34.19
N LYS A 654 13.48 -12.94 35.03
CA LYS A 654 13.08 -13.17 36.43
C LYS A 654 13.26 -11.88 37.25
N ARG A 655 12.15 -11.26 37.66
CA ARG A 655 12.17 -10.11 38.57
C ARG A 655 12.64 -10.56 39.96
N LEU A 656 13.73 -9.95 40.45
CA LEU A 656 14.32 -10.24 41.77
C LEU A 656 13.49 -9.73 42.96
N GLU A 657 12.48 -8.88 42.71
CA GLU A 657 11.65 -8.29 43.77
C GLU A 657 10.29 -9.01 43.87
N LYS A 658 10.14 -9.78 44.97
CA LYS A 658 8.98 -10.59 45.43
C LYS A 658 8.89 -12.03 44.91
N SER A 659 9.38 -12.97 45.72
CA SER A 659 9.04 -14.40 45.66
C SER A 659 8.94 -15.06 47.06
N ASP A 660 8.39 -14.34 48.05
CA ASP A 660 7.99 -14.93 49.35
C ASP A 660 6.73 -15.85 49.22
N ASN A 661 6.03 -15.80 48.08
CA ASN A 661 4.88 -16.65 47.77
C ASN A 661 5.33 -17.93 47.02
N LEU A 662 5.69 -18.98 47.76
CA LEU A 662 6.09 -20.32 47.27
C LEU A 662 4.94 -21.14 46.61
N MET A 663 4.10 -20.48 45.80
CA MET A 663 2.92 -21.06 45.13
C MET A 663 2.67 -20.53 43.70
N GLU A 664 3.42 -19.52 43.24
CA GLU A 664 3.17 -18.83 41.97
C GLU A 664 4.20 -19.16 40.86
N ASP A 665 5.13 -20.09 41.11
CA ASP A 665 6.17 -20.59 40.17
C ASP A 665 5.61 -21.44 39.00
N LYS A 666 4.56 -20.97 38.31
CA LYS A 666 3.88 -21.69 37.21
C LYS A 666 3.92 -21.00 35.85
N GLU A 667 4.48 -19.79 35.75
CA GLU A 667 4.51 -19.06 34.47
C GLU A 667 5.68 -19.47 33.56
N GLU A 668 6.72 -20.15 34.08
CA GLU A 668 7.84 -20.65 33.26
C GLU A 668 7.49 -21.85 32.36
N ASP A 669 6.45 -22.63 32.69
CA ASP A 669 6.07 -23.86 31.97
C ASP A 669 5.26 -23.62 30.68
N ASN A 670 4.99 -22.36 30.33
CA ASN A 670 4.19 -22.01 29.16
C ASN A 670 4.96 -21.46 27.96
N PHE A 671 6.29 -21.46 27.99
CA PHE A 671 7.11 -21.16 26.82
C PHE A 671 7.19 -22.36 25.85
N ALA A 672 7.08 -22.10 24.55
CA ALA A 672 7.18 -23.11 23.49
C ALA A 672 7.93 -22.53 22.28
N ILE A 673 8.55 -23.40 21.49
CA ILE A 673 9.36 -23.00 20.33
C ILE A 673 8.82 -23.68 19.08
N VAL A 674 8.63 -22.91 18.00
CA VAL A 674 8.33 -23.45 16.67
C VAL A 674 9.48 -23.11 15.75
N PHE A 675 10.19 -24.13 15.28
CA PHE A 675 11.39 -23.99 14.46
C PHE A 675 11.12 -24.48 13.04
N ALA A 676 11.31 -23.61 12.04
CA ALA A 676 11.04 -23.91 10.64
C ALA A 676 12.31 -23.76 9.78
N ALA A 677 12.82 -24.88 9.28
CA ALA A 677 13.94 -24.94 8.35
C ALA A 677 13.45 -25.04 6.90
N MET A 678 14.02 -24.25 5.99
CA MET A 678 13.62 -24.10 4.59
C MET A 678 14.85 -24.15 3.69
N GLY A 679 14.92 -25.14 2.81
CA GLY A 679 16.06 -25.33 1.89
C GLY A 679 17.41 -25.64 2.56
N VAL A 680 17.42 -26.07 3.84
CA VAL A 680 18.67 -26.24 4.59
C VAL A 680 19.44 -27.51 4.19
N ASN A 681 20.75 -27.49 4.39
CA ASN A 681 21.60 -28.67 4.20
C ASN A 681 21.30 -29.75 5.25
N MET A 682 21.51 -31.02 4.87
CA MET A 682 21.33 -32.17 5.77
C MET A 682 22.17 -32.05 7.05
N GLU A 683 23.40 -31.53 6.94
CA GLU A 683 24.29 -31.28 8.09
C GLU A 683 23.68 -30.26 9.07
N THR A 684 23.09 -29.17 8.54
CA THR A 684 22.41 -28.14 9.32
C THR A 684 21.15 -28.69 10.01
N ALA A 685 20.36 -29.50 9.31
CA ALA A 685 19.18 -30.16 9.88
C ALA A 685 19.55 -31.16 10.98
N GLN A 686 20.64 -31.92 10.80
CA GLN A 686 21.18 -32.83 11.81
C GLN A 686 21.76 -32.08 13.02
N PHE A 687 22.44 -30.94 12.80
CA PHE A 687 22.92 -30.07 13.87
C PHE A 687 21.79 -29.61 14.79
N PHE A 688 20.74 -28.99 14.23
CA PHE A 688 19.59 -28.52 15.03
C PHE A 688 18.87 -29.66 15.74
N LYS A 689 18.61 -30.78 15.03
CA LYS A 689 17.98 -31.95 15.64
C LYS A 689 18.80 -32.46 16.84
N ARG A 690 20.11 -32.63 16.66
CA ARG A 690 21.00 -33.14 17.71
C ARG A 690 21.08 -32.19 18.90
N ASP A 691 21.14 -30.88 18.67
CA ASP A 691 21.17 -29.90 19.75
C ASP A 691 19.88 -29.92 20.59
N PHE A 692 18.70 -29.98 19.96
CA PHE A 692 17.43 -30.05 20.69
C PHE A 692 17.22 -31.40 21.40
N GLU A 693 17.79 -32.49 20.89
CA GLU A 693 17.85 -33.79 21.56
C GLU A 693 18.84 -33.80 22.75
N GLU A 694 20.07 -33.29 22.59
CA GLU A 694 21.11 -33.32 23.64
C GLU A 694 20.80 -32.40 24.83
N ASN A 695 20.13 -31.26 24.60
CA ASN A 695 19.78 -30.31 25.66
C ASN A 695 18.42 -30.62 26.33
N GLY A 696 17.71 -31.66 25.89
CA GLY A 696 16.38 -32.04 26.42
C GLY A 696 15.25 -31.06 26.11
N SER A 697 15.52 -29.95 25.42
CA SER A 697 14.53 -28.94 25.04
C SER A 697 13.44 -29.48 24.12
N MET A 698 13.69 -30.60 23.44
CA MET A 698 12.81 -31.24 22.45
C MET A 698 11.32 -31.25 22.84
N GLU A 699 10.97 -31.59 24.08
CA GLU A 699 9.57 -31.63 24.56
C GLU A 699 8.80 -30.31 24.39
N ARG A 700 9.51 -29.17 24.28
CA ARG A 700 8.97 -27.81 24.12
C ARG A 700 9.08 -27.27 22.69
N VAL A 701 9.65 -28.04 21.76
CA VAL A 701 9.96 -27.62 20.38
C VAL A 701 9.09 -28.39 19.37
N THR A 702 8.47 -27.69 18.43
CA THR A 702 7.93 -28.28 17.20
C THR A 702 8.88 -27.96 16.04
N LEU A 703 9.34 -28.99 15.33
CA LEU A 703 10.27 -28.88 14.21
C LEU A 703 9.58 -29.10 12.87
N PHE A 704 9.70 -28.14 11.96
CA PHE A 704 9.39 -28.29 10.54
C PHE A 704 10.69 -28.23 9.74
N LEU A 705 11.04 -29.29 9.03
CA LEU A 705 12.28 -29.39 8.26
C LEU A 705 12.00 -29.61 6.77
N ASN A 706 12.33 -28.62 5.95
CA ASN A 706 12.46 -28.75 4.50
C ASN A 706 13.94 -28.64 4.12
N LEU A 707 14.45 -29.68 3.47
CA LEU A 707 15.85 -29.83 3.09
C LEU A 707 16.13 -29.22 1.71
N ALA A 708 17.40 -28.97 1.39
CA ALA A 708 17.84 -28.49 0.09
C ALA A 708 17.42 -29.42 -1.08
N ASN A 709 17.27 -30.72 -0.82
CA ASN A 709 16.80 -31.73 -1.78
C ASN A 709 15.26 -31.83 -1.89
N ASP A 710 14.52 -31.20 -0.98
CA ASP A 710 13.05 -31.22 -0.98
C ASP A 710 12.52 -30.13 -1.94
N PRO A 711 11.31 -30.30 -2.51
CA PRO A 711 10.77 -29.37 -3.51
C PRO A 711 10.75 -27.92 -3.03
N THR A 712 11.10 -27.00 -3.91
CA THR A 712 11.18 -25.56 -3.60
C THR A 712 9.83 -24.97 -3.20
N ILE A 713 8.72 -25.50 -3.72
CA ILE A 713 7.36 -25.07 -3.38
C ILE A 713 6.99 -25.45 -1.95
N GLU A 714 7.56 -26.53 -1.37
CA GLU A 714 7.37 -26.81 0.05
C GLU A 714 7.94 -25.70 0.94
N ARG A 715 8.97 -24.95 0.50
CA ARG A 715 9.52 -23.80 1.23
C ARG A 715 8.50 -22.67 1.35
N ILE A 716 7.63 -22.49 0.37
CA ILE A 716 6.60 -21.43 0.34
C ILE A 716 5.47 -21.70 1.35
N ILE A 717 5.15 -22.98 1.60
CA ILE A 717 4.13 -23.38 2.60
C ILE A 717 4.72 -23.65 4.00
N THR A 718 6.01 -24.00 4.12
CA THR A 718 6.68 -24.30 5.40
C THR A 718 6.49 -23.22 6.48
N PRO A 719 6.78 -21.91 6.25
CA PRO A 719 6.64 -20.89 7.30
C PRO A 719 5.17 -20.60 7.62
N ARG A 720 4.27 -20.76 6.64
CA ARG A 720 2.82 -20.63 6.83
C ARG A 720 2.26 -21.74 7.72
N ILE A 721 2.71 -22.98 7.54
CA ILE A 721 2.38 -24.13 8.40
C ILE A 721 2.92 -23.91 9.81
N ALA A 722 4.18 -23.46 9.94
CA ALA A 722 4.81 -23.16 11.21
C ALA A 722 4.08 -22.04 11.99
N LEU A 723 3.78 -20.92 11.34
CA LEU A 723 3.06 -19.80 11.96
C LEU A 723 1.62 -20.16 12.35
N THR A 724 0.93 -20.97 11.55
CA THR A 724 -0.43 -21.46 11.90
C THR A 724 -0.39 -22.37 13.14
N THR A 725 0.69 -23.15 13.30
CA THR A 725 0.92 -23.95 14.52
C THR A 725 1.26 -23.05 15.71
N ALA A 726 2.04 -21.98 15.49
CA ALA A 726 2.34 -20.99 16.53
C ALA A 726 1.11 -20.18 16.97
N GLU A 727 0.21 -19.81 16.05
CA GLU A 727 -1.06 -19.14 16.33
C GLU A 727 -2.00 -20.01 17.16
N TYR A 728 -2.13 -21.29 16.83
CA TYR A 728 -2.88 -22.25 17.64
C TYR A 728 -2.32 -22.32 19.07
N LEU A 729 -1.01 -22.57 19.21
CA LEU A 729 -0.35 -22.68 20.51
C LEU A 729 -0.41 -21.37 21.33
N ALA A 730 -0.27 -20.21 20.70
CA ALA A 730 -0.30 -18.92 21.39
C ALA A 730 -1.72 -18.45 21.72
N TYR A 731 -2.61 -18.43 20.73
CA TYR A 731 -3.90 -17.77 20.84
C TYR A 731 -5.03 -18.69 21.30
N GLU A 732 -4.95 -20.00 21.09
CA GLU A 732 -5.92 -20.97 21.61
C GLU A 732 -5.39 -21.66 22.89
N CYS A 733 -4.16 -22.18 22.87
CA CYS A 733 -3.57 -22.85 24.03
C CYS A 733 -2.93 -21.88 25.06
N GLY A 734 -2.82 -20.58 24.74
CA GLY A 734 -2.33 -19.54 25.67
C GLY A 734 -0.82 -19.51 25.92
N LYS A 735 -0.02 -20.27 25.15
CA LYS A 735 1.43 -20.38 25.32
C LYS A 735 2.19 -19.15 24.80
N HIS A 736 3.46 -19.05 25.16
CA HIS A 736 4.34 -17.97 24.74
C HIS A 736 5.29 -18.58 23.71
N VAL A 737 5.05 -18.27 22.43
CA VAL A 737 5.69 -18.97 21.32
C VAL A 737 6.81 -18.12 20.74
N LEU A 738 8.01 -18.69 20.70
CA LEU A 738 9.12 -18.19 19.92
C LEU A 738 9.17 -18.94 18.58
N VAL A 739 9.05 -18.20 17.48
CA VAL A 739 9.12 -18.76 16.12
C VAL A 739 10.48 -18.39 15.52
N ILE A 740 11.25 -19.40 15.10
CA ILE A 740 12.46 -19.20 14.30
C ILE A 740 12.24 -19.74 12.90
N LEU A 741 12.44 -18.88 11.90
CA LEU A 741 12.31 -19.21 10.48
C LEU A 741 13.69 -19.11 9.83
N THR A 742 14.21 -20.16 9.19
CA THR A 742 15.54 -20.13 8.55
C THR A 742 15.55 -21.01 7.29
N ASP A 743 16.06 -20.62 6.13
CA ASP A 743 16.60 -19.32 5.73
C ASP A 743 15.56 -18.58 4.86
N MET A 744 15.20 -17.34 5.22
CA MET A 744 14.25 -16.53 4.44
C MET A 744 14.80 -16.13 3.05
N SER A 745 16.12 -16.20 2.82
CA SER A 745 16.68 -16.08 1.46
C SER A 745 16.38 -17.31 0.61
N SER A 746 16.37 -18.52 1.21
CA SER A 746 15.93 -19.75 0.52
C SER A 746 14.42 -19.77 0.25
N TYR A 747 13.63 -19.04 1.04
CA TYR A 747 12.23 -18.75 0.77
C TYR A 747 12.08 -17.79 -0.42
N ALA A 748 12.77 -16.64 -0.40
CA ALA A 748 12.70 -15.63 -1.45
C ALA A 748 13.17 -16.16 -2.82
N ASP A 749 14.20 -16.99 -2.85
CA ASP A 749 14.69 -17.64 -4.07
C ASP A 749 13.70 -18.66 -4.65
N ALA A 750 12.95 -19.38 -3.80
CA ALA A 750 11.85 -20.24 -4.25
C ALA A 750 10.67 -19.42 -4.79
N LEU A 751 10.35 -18.28 -4.16
CA LEU A 751 9.32 -17.36 -4.65
C LEU A 751 9.71 -16.78 -6.03
N ARG A 752 11.00 -16.47 -6.24
CA ARG A 752 11.56 -16.07 -7.54
C ARG A 752 11.44 -17.16 -8.60
N GLU A 753 11.78 -18.41 -8.27
CA GLU A 753 11.64 -19.54 -9.20
C GLU A 753 10.19 -19.71 -9.67
N VAL A 754 9.23 -19.62 -8.75
CA VAL A 754 7.80 -19.73 -9.06
C VAL A 754 7.31 -18.57 -9.92
N SER A 755 7.75 -17.35 -9.66
CA SER A 755 7.38 -16.18 -10.45
C SER A 755 7.96 -16.24 -11.87
N ALA A 756 9.24 -16.60 -11.99
CA ALA A 756 9.88 -16.79 -13.29
C ALA A 756 9.23 -17.92 -14.11
N ALA A 757 8.81 -19.00 -13.45
CA ALA A 757 8.07 -20.11 -14.08
C ALA A 757 6.63 -19.78 -14.49
N ARG A 758 6.12 -18.59 -14.13
CA ARG A 758 4.82 -18.03 -14.54
C ARG A 758 4.96 -16.92 -15.59
N GLU A 759 6.17 -16.61 -16.03
CA GLU A 759 6.49 -15.52 -16.97
C GLU A 759 5.99 -14.14 -16.49
N GLU A 760 5.92 -13.93 -15.17
CA GLU A 760 5.53 -12.66 -14.56
C GLU A 760 6.60 -11.57 -14.76
N VAL A 761 6.18 -10.30 -14.74
CA VAL A 761 7.10 -9.16 -14.85
C VAL A 761 8.02 -9.10 -13.62
N PRO A 762 9.35 -9.25 -13.78
CA PRO A 762 10.27 -9.28 -12.66
C PRO A 762 10.52 -7.89 -12.08
N GLY A 763 10.63 -7.82 -10.76
CA GLY A 763 11.08 -6.65 -10.02
C GLY A 763 12.61 -6.60 -9.84
N ARG A 764 13.05 -5.85 -8.82
CA ARG A 764 14.48 -5.63 -8.53
C ARG A 764 15.24 -6.96 -8.37
N ARG A 765 16.37 -7.09 -9.08
CA ARG A 765 17.23 -8.30 -9.13
C ARG A 765 16.47 -9.61 -9.50
N GLY A 766 15.33 -9.50 -10.19
CA GLY A 766 14.57 -10.65 -10.69
C GLY A 766 13.52 -11.20 -9.72
N TYR A 767 13.39 -10.68 -8.50
CA TYR A 767 12.36 -11.11 -7.55
C TYR A 767 10.96 -10.58 -7.94
N PRO A 768 9.85 -11.27 -7.59
CA PRO A 768 8.50 -10.80 -7.90
C PRO A 768 8.19 -9.44 -7.26
N GLY A 769 7.43 -8.60 -7.98
CA GLY A 769 7.00 -7.29 -7.47
C GLY A 769 6.19 -7.35 -6.17
N TYR A 770 5.48 -8.46 -5.93
CA TYR A 770 4.69 -8.70 -4.71
C TYR A 770 5.51 -9.25 -3.51
N MET A 771 6.84 -9.38 -3.61
CA MET A 771 7.68 -9.97 -2.54
C MET A 771 7.55 -9.24 -1.19
N TYR A 772 7.35 -7.92 -1.20
CA TYR A 772 7.11 -7.15 0.03
C TYR A 772 5.83 -7.63 0.74
N THR A 773 4.72 -7.67 0.02
CA THR A 773 3.42 -8.11 0.54
C THR A 773 3.47 -9.56 1.01
N ASP A 774 4.12 -10.44 0.26
CA ASP A 774 4.23 -11.85 0.60
C ASP A 774 5.04 -12.09 1.89
N LEU A 775 6.18 -11.41 2.07
CA LEU A 775 6.94 -11.41 3.33
C LEU A 775 6.13 -10.79 4.48
N ALA A 776 5.34 -9.73 4.23
CA ALA A 776 4.48 -9.13 5.24
C ALA A 776 3.41 -10.12 5.75
N THR A 777 2.84 -10.99 4.90
CA THR A 777 1.90 -12.05 5.34
C THR A 777 2.52 -13.07 6.32
N ILE A 778 3.85 -13.14 6.39
CA ILE A 778 4.59 -14.01 7.31
C ILE A 778 4.94 -13.22 8.58
N TYR A 779 5.61 -12.07 8.44
CA TYR A 779 6.15 -11.32 9.57
C TYR A 779 5.06 -10.65 10.43
N GLU A 780 3.96 -10.16 9.84
CA GLU A 780 2.87 -9.50 10.60
C GLU A 780 1.96 -10.45 11.38
N ARG A 781 2.25 -11.76 11.38
CA ARG A 781 1.58 -12.74 12.27
C ARG A 781 2.18 -12.74 13.69
N ALA A 782 3.26 -11.99 13.94
CA ALA A 782 3.80 -11.72 15.27
C ALA A 782 2.85 -10.85 16.13
N GLY A 783 3.06 -10.85 17.45
CA GLY A 783 2.42 -9.91 18.37
C GLY A 783 1.72 -10.53 19.59
N ARG A 784 0.82 -9.74 20.16
CA ARG A 784 -0.04 -10.06 21.32
C ARG A 784 -1.44 -9.49 21.08
N ILE A 785 -2.47 -10.25 21.45
CA ILE A 785 -3.88 -9.87 21.28
C ILE A 785 -4.49 -9.60 22.66
N GLU A 786 -5.28 -8.53 22.79
CA GLU A 786 -5.97 -8.19 24.03
C GLU A 786 -6.89 -9.33 24.49
N GLY A 787 -6.99 -9.53 25.80
CA GLY A 787 -7.76 -10.63 26.40
C GLY A 787 -7.13 -12.03 26.25
N ARG A 788 -6.17 -12.23 25.34
CA ARG A 788 -5.41 -13.48 25.22
C ARG A 788 -4.10 -13.42 26.01
N LYS A 789 -3.73 -14.53 26.66
CA LYS A 789 -2.50 -14.61 27.47
C LYS A 789 -1.24 -14.89 26.66
N GLY A 790 -1.38 -15.58 25.53
CA GLY A 790 -0.26 -15.96 24.68
C GLY A 790 0.24 -14.85 23.76
N SER A 791 1.33 -15.13 23.06
CA SER A 791 2.05 -14.18 22.20
C SER A 791 2.95 -14.92 21.22
N ILE A 792 3.20 -14.33 20.06
CA ILE A 792 4.09 -14.88 19.03
C ILE A 792 5.25 -13.89 18.81
N THR A 793 6.46 -14.29 19.20
CA THR A 793 7.69 -13.55 18.89
C THR A 793 8.35 -14.20 17.68
N GLN A 794 8.77 -13.43 16.68
CA GLN A 794 9.43 -13.97 15.48
C GLN A 794 10.89 -13.55 15.41
N ILE A 795 11.78 -14.53 15.21
CA ILE A 795 13.19 -14.33 14.83
C ILE A 795 13.44 -14.99 13.47
N PRO A 796 13.10 -14.32 12.35
CA PRO A 796 13.42 -14.80 11.02
C PRO A 796 14.91 -14.59 10.69
N ILE A 797 15.56 -15.63 10.20
CA ILE A 797 16.98 -15.66 9.85
C ILE A 797 17.09 -15.56 8.34
N LEU A 798 17.93 -14.65 7.84
CA LEU A 798 18.24 -14.54 6.42
C LEU A 798 19.74 -14.53 6.15
N THR A 799 20.17 -15.16 5.06
CA THR A 799 21.54 -15.02 4.55
C THR A 799 21.60 -14.01 3.40
N MET A 800 22.31 -12.90 3.61
CA MET A 800 22.50 -11.83 2.62
C MET A 800 23.47 -12.30 1.53
N PRO A 801 23.08 -12.30 0.24
CA PRO A 801 23.99 -12.59 -0.86
C PRO A 801 25.12 -11.55 -0.91
N ASN A 802 26.36 -12.02 -1.01
CA ASN A 802 27.58 -11.18 -1.06
C ASN A 802 27.73 -10.19 0.12
N ASP A 803 27.12 -10.47 1.27
CA ASP A 803 27.10 -9.60 2.47
C ASP A 803 26.41 -8.23 2.21
N ASP A 804 25.59 -8.14 1.14
CA ASP A 804 24.99 -6.89 0.67
C ASP A 804 23.64 -6.61 1.37
N ILE A 805 23.63 -5.64 2.29
CA ILE A 805 22.42 -5.18 2.97
C ILE A 805 21.43 -4.44 2.04
N THR A 806 21.88 -3.96 0.86
CA THR A 806 21.01 -3.35 -0.17
C THR A 806 20.39 -4.38 -1.12
N HIS A 807 20.59 -5.68 -0.84
CA HIS A 807 19.90 -6.75 -1.53
C HIS A 807 18.38 -6.72 -1.20
N PRO A 808 17.46 -7.00 -2.15
CA PRO A 808 16.02 -6.92 -1.89
C PRO A 808 15.50 -7.73 -0.69
N THR A 809 16.11 -8.86 -0.35
CA THR A 809 15.68 -9.68 0.82
C THR A 809 15.91 -8.99 2.18
N PRO A 810 17.12 -8.53 2.55
CA PRO A 810 17.31 -7.72 3.76
C PRO A 810 16.61 -6.35 3.68
N ASP A 811 16.64 -5.67 2.53
CA ASP A 811 15.99 -4.35 2.32
C ASP A 811 14.48 -4.43 2.63
N LEU A 812 13.74 -5.32 1.95
CA LEU A 812 12.30 -5.50 2.20
C LEU A 812 11.99 -6.09 3.60
N THR A 813 12.87 -6.92 4.16
CA THR A 813 12.69 -7.39 5.55
C THR A 813 12.80 -6.21 6.53
N GLY A 814 13.79 -5.33 6.35
CA GLY A 814 14.03 -4.17 7.21
C GLY A 814 12.91 -3.12 7.18
N TYR A 815 12.15 -3.00 6.09
CA TYR A 815 10.92 -2.17 6.06
C TYR A 815 9.73 -2.79 6.78
N ILE A 816 9.72 -4.11 7.03
CA ILE A 816 8.59 -4.82 7.64
C ILE A 816 8.85 -5.11 9.12
N THR A 817 10.10 -5.38 9.51
CA THR A 817 10.44 -5.80 10.88
C THR A 817 10.87 -4.67 11.81
N GLU A 818 10.74 -4.88 13.11
CA GLU A 818 10.94 -3.87 14.16
C GLU A 818 12.42 -3.81 14.57
N GLY A 819 13.28 -3.40 13.63
CA GLY A 819 14.74 -3.42 13.73
C GLY A 819 15.36 -4.69 13.12
N GLN A 820 16.65 -4.93 13.41
CA GLN A 820 17.41 -6.10 12.94
C GLN A 820 18.63 -6.40 13.82
N ILE A 821 19.00 -7.69 13.94
CA ILE A 821 20.26 -8.15 14.54
C ILE A 821 21.21 -8.47 13.40
N TYR A 822 22.29 -7.71 13.26
CA TYR A 822 23.29 -7.91 12.20
C TYR A 822 24.42 -8.82 12.72
N ILE A 823 24.65 -9.95 12.05
CA ILE A 823 25.90 -10.72 12.14
C ILE A 823 26.74 -10.38 10.92
N ASP A 824 27.71 -9.50 11.13
CA ASP A 824 28.72 -9.15 10.13
C ASP A 824 29.79 -10.26 9.99
N ARG A 825 30.56 -10.22 8.90
CA ARG A 825 31.79 -10.99 8.74
C ARG A 825 33.01 -10.32 9.39
N GLN A 826 33.06 -8.98 9.52
CA GLN A 826 34.09 -8.32 10.34
C GLN A 826 33.70 -8.42 11.82
N LEU A 827 32.52 -7.94 12.14
CA LEU A 827 31.81 -8.09 13.40
C LEU A 827 31.12 -9.46 13.47
N HIS A 828 31.91 -10.53 13.27
CA HIS A 828 31.61 -11.93 13.65
C HIS A 828 31.61 -12.02 15.20
N ASN A 829 30.79 -11.13 15.81
CA ASN A 829 31.02 -10.34 17.03
C ASN A 829 30.27 -8.97 16.85
N ARG A 830 28.93 -8.84 17.16
CA ARG A 830 28.04 -7.58 17.20
C ARG A 830 27.11 -7.35 15.98
N GLN A 831 25.99 -6.59 15.98
CA GLN A 831 25.18 -5.73 16.94
C GLN A 831 23.80 -5.31 16.28
N SER A 832 22.92 -4.36 16.66
CA SER A 832 22.61 -3.47 17.82
C SER A 832 21.11 -3.03 17.73
N ALA A 833 20.41 -2.65 18.82
CA ALA A 833 19.06 -2.03 18.79
C ALA A 833 18.12 -2.29 20.03
N ILE A 834 18.07 -1.40 21.03
CA ILE A 834 17.41 -1.60 22.36
C ILE A 834 16.15 -0.75 22.64
N GLY A 835 15.31 -1.17 23.61
CA GLY A 835 14.16 -0.41 24.16
C GLY A 835 14.19 -0.23 25.70
N GLU A 836 13.26 0.58 26.25
CA GLU A 836 13.29 1.08 27.64
C GLU A 836 12.19 0.49 28.56
N GLY A 837 12.41 0.52 29.89
CA GLY A 837 11.33 0.50 30.89
C GLY A 837 11.15 -0.78 31.73
N MET A 838 11.47 -1.96 31.18
CA MET A 838 11.14 -3.26 31.80
C MET A 838 12.33 -4.01 32.43
N THR A 839 13.46 -3.32 32.61
CA THR A 839 14.74 -3.85 33.11
C THR A 839 15.33 -2.96 34.22
N ARG A 840 16.63 -3.08 34.53
CA ARG A 840 17.29 -2.20 35.51
C ARG A 840 17.35 -0.76 34.97
N ARG A 841 17.21 0.25 35.84
CA ARG A 841 17.00 1.66 35.45
C ARG A 841 18.13 2.29 34.63
N ASP A 842 19.32 1.72 34.69
CA ASP A 842 20.53 2.15 33.98
C ASP A 842 20.65 1.58 32.56
N HIS A 843 19.76 0.67 32.15
CA HIS A 843 19.94 -0.11 30.92
C HIS A 843 20.05 0.75 29.65
N ALA A 844 19.14 1.70 29.46
CA ALA A 844 19.15 2.60 28.31
C ALA A 844 20.39 3.52 28.32
N ASP A 845 20.72 4.14 29.46
CA ASP A 845 21.90 4.98 29.66
C ASP A 845 23.20 4.23 29.26
N VAL A 846 23.36 3.02 29.79
CA VAL A 846 24.54 2.17 29.61
C VAL A 846 24.67 1.69 28.18
N SER A 847 23.58 1.23 27.55
CA SER A 847 23.60 0.78 26.16
C SER A 847 23.93 1.92 25.20
N ASN A 848 23.31 3.10 25.39
CA ASN A 848 23.57 4.30 24.58
C ASN A 848 25.01 4.82 24.72
N GLN A 849 25.61 4.74 25.91
CA GLN A 849 27.00 5.11 26.13
C GLN A 849 27.99 4.05 25.59
N LEU A 850 27.70 2.76 25.74
CA LEU A 850 28.50 1.68 25.13
C LEU A 850 28.51 1.80 23.60
N TYR A 851 27.35 2.08 22.99
CA TYR A 851 27.24 2.28 21.54
C TYR A 851 28.06 3.49 21.08
N ALA A 852 27.92 4.64 21.75
CA ALA A 852 28.69 5.85 21.44
C ALA A 852 30.21 5.63 21.57
N ASN A 853 30.66 5.01 22.67
CA ASN A 853 32.08 4.69 22.89
C ASN A 853 32.62 3.70 21.84
N TYR A 854 31.76 2.85 21.26
CA TYR A 854 32.15 1.91 20.22
C TYR A 854 32.21 2.53 18.83
N ALA A 855 31.26 3.41 18.48
CA ALA A 855 31.31 4.19 17.24
C ALA A 855 32.58 5.06 17.22
N ILE A 856 32.78 5.90 18.25
CA ILE A 856 34.00 6.71 18.42
C ILE A 856 35.24 5.80 18.42
N GLY A 857 35.17 4.62 19.06
CA GLY A 857 36.26 3.66 19.06
C GLY A 857 36.62 3.09 17.69
N LYS A 858 35.65 2.93 16.77
CA LYS A 858 35.89 2.49 15.39
C LYS A 858 36.44 3.62 14.52
N ASP A 859 35.92 4.84 14.63
CA ASP A 859 36.46 6.01 13.92
C ASP A 859 37.93 6.28 14.33
N VAL A 860 38.17 6.25 15.65
CA VAL A 860 39.49 6.44 16.25
C VAL A 860 40.41 5.22 16.05
N GLN A 861 39.90 4.06 15.61
CA GLN A 861 40.74 2.90 15.26
C GLN A 861 41.69 3.22 14.10
N ALA A 862 41.31 4.13 13.20
CA ALA A 862 42.19 4.67 12.15
C ALA A 862 43.27 5.62 12.69
N MET A 863 42.95 6.41 13.74
CA MET A 863 43.81 7.47 14.29
C MET A 863 44.69 7.04 15.48
N LYS A 864 44.43 5.86 16.06
CA LYS A 864 45.20 5.23 17.16
C LYS A 864 45.25 5.98 18.51
N ALA A 865 44.16 6.60 18.95
CA ALA A 865 44.11 7.05 20.35
C ALA A 865 43.98 5.84 21.31
N VAL A 866 44.88 5.77 22.30
CA VAL A 866 45.12 4.54 23.08
C VAL A 866 43.90 4.10 23.92
N LEU A 867 43.18 5.04 24.54
CA LEU A 867 42.11 4.74 25.49
C LEU A 867 40.90 4.03 24.84
N TYR A 868 40.43 4.55 23.70
CA TYR A 868 39.30 3.96 22.98
C TYR A 868 39.64 2.60 22.37
N LEU A 869 40.89 2.38 21.95
CA LEU A 869 41.36 1.07 21.51
C LEU A 869 41.35 0.03 22.64
N GLU A 870 41.73 0.41 23.86
CA GLU A 870 41.69 -0.49 25.02
C GLU A 870 40.24 -0.85 25.42
N PHE A 871 39.32 0.10 25.36
CA PHE A 871 37.88 -0.18 25.49
C PHE A 871 37.39 -1.13 24.40
N LEU A 872 37.70 -0.85 23.13
CA LEU A 872 37.23 -1.63 21.98
C LEU A 872 37.66 -3.10 22.08
N ASP A 873 38.94 -3.38 22.37
CA ASP A 873 39.45 -4.75 22.54
C ASP A 873 38.82 -5.46 23.74
N LYS A 874 38.71 -4.78 24.90
CA LYS A 874 38.07 -5.36 26.09
C LYS A 874 36.56 -5.60 25.90
N PHE A 875 35.88 -4.73 25.16
CA PHE A 875 34.46 -4.84 24.85
C PHE A 875 34.21 -6.01 23.89
N GLU A 876 35.02 -6.17 22.84
CA GLU A 876 34.96 -7.33 21.94
C GLU A 876 35.28 -8.65 22.68
N ARG A 877 36.37 -8.71 23.47
CA ARG A 877 36.84 -9.94 24.16
C ARG A 877 36.17 -10.30 25.50
N LYS A 878 35.19 -9.54 26.00
CA LYS A 878 34.48 -9.86 27.27
C LYS A 878 32.96 -9.79 27.15
N PHE A 879 32.45 -8.75 26.51
CA PHE A 879 31.01 -8.52 26.42
C PHE A 879 30.39 -9.21 25.20
N VAL A 880 31.16 -9.47 24.14
CA VAL A 880 30.65 -10.14 22.93
C VAL A 880 31.17 -11.56 22.76
N SER A 881 32.46 -11.83 22.99
CA SER A 881 32.93 -13.21 23.01
C SER A 881 32.38 -13.95 24.24
N GLN A 882 31.24 -14.60 24.03
CA GLN A 882 30.51 -15.46 24.96
C GLN A 882 30.53 -16.88 24.40
N GLY A 883 30.62 -17.89 25.26
CA GLY A 883 30.53 -19.29 24.81
C GLY A 883 29.10 -19.65 24.39
N ALA A 884 28.93 -20.49 23.37
CA ALA A 884 27.60 -20.89 22.88
C ALA A 884 26.69 -21.59 23.93
N TYR A 885 27.27 -22.01 25.06
CA TYR A 885 26.59 -22.63 26.20
C TYR A 885 26.69 -21.80 27.49
N ASP A 886 27.37 -20.63 27.47
CA ASP A 886 27.41 -19.67 28.59
C ASP A 886 26.06 -18.94 28.65
N THR A 887 25.40 -18.93 29.81
CA THR A 887 24.09 -18.29 30.03
C THR A 887 24.24 -17.08 30.95
N ARG A 888 24.08 -15.88 30.41
CA ARG A 888 24.18 -14.64 31.18
C ARG A 888 22.80 -14.13 31.55
N ASN A 889 22.64 -13.67 32.79
CA ASN A 889 21.46 -12.93 33.22
C ASN A 889 21.65 -11.44 32.85
N ILE A 890 20.57 -10.75 32.47
CA ILE A 890 20.57 -9.31 32.14
C ILE A 890 21.35 -8.47 33.16
N PHE A 891 21.22 -8.77 34.45
CA PHE A 891 21.96 -8.08 35.52
C PHE A 891 23.48 -8.29 35.46
N GLN A 892 23.93 -9.49 35.12
CA GLN A 892 25.36 -9.81 34.95
C GLN A 892 25.94 -9.12 33.70
N SER A 893 25.16 -9.11 32.60
CA SER A 893 25.53 -8.42 31.36
C SER A 893 25.65 -6.90 31.58
N LEU A 894 24.78 -6.30 32.40
CA LEU A 894 24.85 -4.89 32.80
C LEU A 894 26.02 -4.58 33.75
N ASP A 895 26.33 -5.45 34.71
CA ASP A 895 27.49 -5.24 35.59
C ASP A 895 28.82 -5.42 34.82
N LEU A 896 28.86 -6.29 33.81
CA LEU A 896 29.98 -6.40 32.87
C LEU A 896 30.09 -5.15 31.98
N ALA A 897 28.96 -4.55 31.57
CA ALA A 897 28.95 -3.26 30.87
C ALA A 897 29.55 -2.12 31.72
N TRP A 898 29.14 -1.98 32.98
CA TRP A 898 29.74 -1.00 33.91
C TRP A 898 31.24 -1.23 34.11
N THR A 899 31.67 -2.49 34.23
CA THR A 899 33.10 -2.87 34.32
C THR A 899 33.92 -2.38 33.12
N LEU A 900 33.30 -2.20 31.95
CA LEU A 900 33.94 -1.61 30.76
C LEU A 900 33.82 -0.08 30.71
N LEU A 901 32.73 0.50 31.19
CA LEU A 901 32.58 1.95 31.30
C LEU A 901 33.56 2.56 32.31
N HIS A 902 33.95 1.82 33.36
CA HIS A 902 35.01 2.20 34.32
C HIS A 902 36.41 2.38 33.71
N ILE A 903 36.62 2.03 32.43
CA ILE A 903 37.87 2.36 31.70
C ILE A 903 37.96 3.87 31.43
N PHE A 904 36.83 4.55 31.25
CA PHE A 904 36.78 5.97 30.97
C PHE A 904 36.66 6.79 32.26
N PRO A 905 37.34 7.95 32.37
CA PRO A 905 37.07 8.89 33.44
C PRO A 905 35.62 9.41 33.33
N ARG A 906 35.00 9.66 34.49
CA ARG A 906 33.63 10.19 34.68
C ARG A 906 33.26 11.33 33.74
N GLU A 907 34.21 12.18 33.36
CA GLU A 907 34.01 13.35 32.51
C GLU A 907 33.66 13.02 31.05
N LEU A 908 34.02 11.83 30.54
CA LEU A 908 33.74 11.41 29.15
C LEU A 908 32.40 10.64 28.99
N LEU A 909 31.69 10.36 30.08
CA LEU A 909 30.45 9.56 30.06
C LEU A 909 29.21 10.45 29.83
N HIS A 910 29.25 11.25 28.76
CA HIS A 910 28.29 12.32 28.47
C HIS A 910 26.82 11.88 28.30
N ARG A 911 26.55 10.62 27.92
CA ARG A 911 25.19 10.10 27.69
C ARG A 911 24.55 9.48 28.94
N ILE A 912 25.26 9.41 30.07
CA ILE A 912 24.75 8.86 31.32
C ILE A 912 24.33 10.00 32.27
N PRO A 913 23.06 10.07 32.71
CA PRO A 913 22.61 11.02 33.71
C PRO A 913 23.42 10.90 35.01
N ALA A 914 23.81 12.05 35.59
CA ALA A 914 24.60 12.08 36.82
C ALA A 914 24.00 11.23 37.97
N LYS A 915 22.67 11.20 38.08
CA LYS A 915 21.94 10.37 39.07
C LYS A 915 22.22 8.88 38.92
N THR A 916 22.32 8.37 37.70
CA THR A 916 22.66 6.97 37.39
C THR A 916 24.15 6.75 37.66
N LEU A 917 24.99 7.65 37.16
CA LEU A 917 26.45 7.54 37.28
C LEU A 917 26.91 7.53 38.75
N ASP A 918 26.38 8.41 39.61
CA ASP A 918 26.70 8.45 41.04
C ASP A 918 26.39 7.14 41.79
N GLN A 919 25.39 6.36 41.33
CA GLN A 919 24.96 5.12 41.97
C GLN A 919 25.82 3.91 41.59
N TYR A 920 26.29 3.84 40.34
CA TYR A 920 26.96 2.64 39.80
C TYR A 920 28.49 2.81 39.68
N TYR A 921 28.99 4.00 39.34
CA TYR A 921 30.44 4.25 39.11
C TYR A 921 31.30 4.11 40.38
N SER A 922 30.68 4.14 41.56
CA SER A 922 31.39 4.15 42.86
C SER A 922 31.60 2.76 43.49
N ARG A 923 31.12 1.67 42.88
CA ARG A 923 30.88 0.38 43.58
C ARG A 923 32.12 -0.40 44.03
N ASP A 924 33.27 -0.27 43.38
CA ASP A 924 34.42 -1.16 43.62
C ASP A 924 35.46 -0.65 44.63
N ALA A 925 35.38 0.61 45.06
CA ALA A 925 36.30 1.18 46.05
C ALA A 925 36.26 0.49 47.44
N THR A 926 35.29 -0.39 47.67
CA THR A 926 35.09 -1.13 48.92
C THR A 926 35.22 -2.65 48.79
N ASN A 927 35.45 -3.20 47.58
CA ASN A 927 35.42 -4.65 47.34
C ASN A 927 36.79 -5.28 47.03
N SER A 928 37.82 -4.50 46.74
CA SER A 928 39.19 -5.02 46.49
C SER A 928 39.88 -5.62 47.72
N ASP A 929 39.29 -5.46 48.91
CA ASP A 929 39.87 -5.85 50.21
C ASP A 929 39.29 -7.16 50.78
N ARG A 930 38.48 -7.91 50.01
CA ARG A 930 37.87 -9.19 50.45
C ARG A 930 37.91 -10.29 49.38
N THR A 931 39.02 -11.03 49.42
CA THR A 931 39.27 -12.40 48.93
C THR A 931 39.02 -12.69 47.46
#